data_AF-A0A135SG46-F1
#
_entry.id   AF-A0A135SG46-F1
#
_cell.length_a   1.000
_cell.length_b   1.000
_cell.length_c   1.000
_cell.angle_alpha   90.00
_cell.angle_beta   90.00
_cell.angle_gamma   90.00
#
_symmetry.space_group_name_H-M   'P 1'
#
loop_
_entity.id
_entity.type
_entity.pdbx_description
1 polymer ?
#
loop_
_entity_poly.entity_id
_entity_poly.type
_entity_poly.pdbx_seq_one_letter_code
_entity_poly.pdbx_strand_id
1 'polypeptide(L)'
;MPTQVRIFSRPRPLGETLEKAIPPSSVPRSIPDTSDLWKQVEPSRPKQSTEATRSMAVYTDKSVEGGVTFAAQEKLKHLPIPELEATAQKYLTALKPLQSAREHSETKQALQDFLKHDGPALQEKLKTYAQDKTSYIEQFWYDSYLNFDNPVVLNLNPFFLLEDDPTPARNNQVTRAASLVVSALEFVRAVRKEELPPDTVKGQPLCMYQYSRLFGTARVPTENGCQIEQDPESKHIIVMCHGQFYWFDVLDDNNDLIMSEKDVSINLQTIIDDAAQTPIQDAAKGALGVLSTENRKIWSGLRDVLTREEGSNNADCLGIVDSALFVLCLDYTEPVDADALCGNMLCGTSLVEKGVQIGTCTNRWYDKLQIIVCKNGSAGINFEHTGVDGHTVLRFASDVYTDTILRFARTINGQAPTLWASTSPDPAKRDPDSFGEVNTTPHKLEWDMNPELSVAVRFAETRLADLIEQNEFKTLDFKHYGKNFMTSMGFSPDAFVQMAFQAAYYGLYGRVECTYEPAMTKIFLHGRTEAIRSVSDESVNFVQTFWADNPAEHKVEALRKACQRHVNSTRECAKAEGCDRHLYALFCTWQRSMDDELPGSSNGYSSPIDALSEQDVNESAVGSPGRDSVLSLNGAELQSSSTGRARGDSTNSRNGNNQASMPQIFADSGWDKLNNTIMSTSNCGNPSLRQFGFGPTSGDGFGIGYIIKDESISICVSSKHRQTKRFVDTLESYLLEVRRILRITSRRGTGGAGMGAAKQTRARELDLQARPKPPKGIKSRGRLITAHDAIKPSVARSSTGTQSPTEESVTLSEDDELGGYGFFDAGMLLQALKARGENMDPGETKPSERAAVQARRREIGKKLRLIDY
;
A
#
# COMPACT_ATOMS: atom_id res chain seq x y z
N MET A 1 -33.83 4.05 30.48
CA MET A 1 -33.12 3.26 31.50
C MET A 1 -31.64 3.62 31.41
N PRO A 2 -30.92 3.82 32.52
CA PRO A 2 -29.52 4.21 32.46
C PRO A 2 -28.68 3.06 31.86
N THR A 3 -27.79 3.42 30.96
CA THR A 3 -26.86 2.56 30.23
C THR A 3 -25.92 1.88 31.23
N GLN A 4 -25.94 0.54 31.29
CA GLN A 4 -24.97 -0.23 32.07
C GLN A 4 -23.61 -0.16 31.38
N VAL A 5 -22.67 0.55 32.00
CA VAL A 5 -21.23 0.44 31.72
C VAL A 5 -20.81 -0.97 32.11
N ARG A 6 -20.30 -1.76 31.15
CA ARG A 6 -19.71 -3.07 31.41
C ARG A 6 -18.33 -2.84 32.07
N ILE A 7 -18.13 -3.42 33.24
CA ILE A 7 -16.85 -3.42 33.95
C ILE A 7 -16.10 -4.69 33.55
N PHE A 8 -14.94 -4.52 32.93
CA PHE A 8 -14.09 -5.60 32.43
C PHE A 8 -13.44 -6.40 33.57
N SER A 9 -13.29 -7.70 33.36
CA SER A 9 -12.43 -8.56 34.19
C SER A 9 -10.97 -8.31 33.81
N ARG A 10 -10.15 -7.78 34.73
CA ARG A 10 -8.80 -7.28 34.43
C ARG A 10 -7.75 -8.42 34.28
N PRO A 11 -6.99 -8.48 33.18
CA PRO A 11 -5.74 -9.25 33.11
C PRO A 11 -4.70 -8.68 34.09
N ARG A 12 -3.85 -9.54 34.67
CA ARG A 12 -2.90 -9.11 35.72
C ARG A 12 -1.74 -8.27 35.14
N PRO A 13 -1.24 -7.26 35.86
CA PRO A 13 -0.01 -6.54 35.49
C PRO A 13 1.20 -7.48 35.44
N LEU A 14 2.15 -7.24 34.52
CA LEU A 14 3.35 -8.08 34.36
C LEU A 14 4.17 -8.24 35.64
N GLY A 15 4.22 -7.20 36.48
CA GLY A 15 4.92 -7.20 37.78
C GLY A 15 4.37 -8.23 38.77
N GLU A 16 3.08 -8.58 38.71
CA GLU A 16 2.47 -9.59 39.59
C GLU A 16 2.70 -11.03 39.11
N THR A 17 2.91 -11.22 37.80
CA THR A 17 3.16 -12.53 37.20
C THR A 17 4.60 -13.01 37.47
N LEU A 18 5.56 -12.08 37.59
CA LEU A 18 6.97 -12.37 37.84
C LEU A 18 7.29 -12.76 39.30
N GLU A 19 6.38 -12.50 40.26
CA GLU A 19 6.62 -12.78 41.70
C GLU A 19 6.27 -14.20 42.15
N LYS A 20 5.79 -15.09 41.28
CA LYS A 20 5.42 -16.47 41.67
C LYS A 20 6.44 -17.51 41.24
N ALA A 21 7.13 -18.08 42.23
CA ALA A 21 7.83 -19.35 42.10
C ALA A 21 6.83 -20.51 41.91
N ILE A 22 6.97 -21.28 40.84
CA ILE A 22 6.16 -22.47 40.53
C ILE A 22 6.56 -23.62 41.46
N PRO A 23 5.68 -24.20 42.29
CA PRO A 23 5.95 -25.46 42.97
C PRO A 23 5.54 -26.66 42.09
N PRO A 24 6.20 -27.82 42.25
CA PRO A 24 6.00 -28.97 41.37
C PRO A 24 4.63 -29.64 41.58
N SER A 25 4.06 -30.09 40.47
CA SER A 25 2.74 -30.71 40.34
C SER A 25 2.52 -31.92 41.25
N SER A 26 1.37 -31.97 41.92
CA SER A 26 0.80 -33.22 42.45
C SER A 26 -0.66 -33.35 42.00
N VAL A 27 -0.93 -34.36 41.18
CA VAL A 27 -2.27 -34.79 40.75
C VAL A 27 -3.06 -35.32 41.95
N PRO A 28 -4.38 -35.05 42.02
CA PRO A 28 -5.27 -36.12 42.51
C PRO A 28 -6.53 -36.32 41.64
N ARG A 29 -6.82 -37.60 41.42
CA ARG A 29 -8.09 -38.16 40.95
C ARG A 29 -9.15 -38.03 42.04
N SER A 30 -10.33 -37.50 41.71
CA SER A 30 -11.66 -38.05 42.05
C SER A 30 -12.78 -37.00 41.93
N ILE A 31 -13.91 -37.43 41.37
CA ILE A 31 -15.17 -36.69 41.18
C ILE A 31 -15.94 -36.62 42.51
N PRO A 32 -16.55 -35.47 42.87
CA PRO A 32 -17.66 -35.44 43.83
C PRO A 32 -19.02 -35.29 43.12
N ASP A 33 -19.92 -36.17 43.52
CA ASP A 33 -21.35 -36.21 43.25
C ASP A 33 -22.10 -35.31 44.25
N THR A 34 -22.99 -34.45 43.77
CA THR A 34 -24.07 -33.88 44.59
C THR A 34 -25.30 -33.57 43.75
N SER A 35 -26.27 -34.49 43.83
CA SER A 35 -27.70 -34.23 43.72
C SER A 35 -28.19 -33.22 44.76
N ASP A 36 -29.31 -32.57 44.45
CA ASP A 36 -30.13 -31.64 45.25
C ASP A 36 -29.77 -30.16 45.17
N LEU A 37 -30.53 -29.44 44.32
CA LEU A 37 -31.37 -28.29 44.72
C LEU A 37 -32.14 -27.75 43.50
N TRP A 38 -33.25 -28.41 43.16
CA TRP A 38 -34.30 -27.82 42.32
C TRP A 38 -35.53 -27.59 43.19
N LYS A 39 -35.91 -26.33 43.44
CA LYS A 39 -37.29 -25.91 43.70
C LYS A 39 -37.47 -24.39 43.61
N GLN A 40 -38.47 -24.02 42.81
CA GLN A 40 -39.23 -22.76 42.76
C GLN A 40 -38.66 -21.58 41.96
N VAL A 41 -39.05 -21.45 40.68
CA VAL A 41 -39.64 -20.21 40.10
C VAL A 41 -40.66 -20.61 39.02
N GLU A 42 -41.86 -20.02 39.08
CA GLU A 42 -42.98 -20.19 38.11
C GLU A 42 -42.73 -19.49 36.75
N PRO A 43 -43.43 -19.89 35.67
CA PRO A 43 -43.12 -19.46 34.31
C PRO A 43 -43.84 -18.16 33.93
N SER A 44 -43.08 -17.13 33.53
CA SER A 44 -43.63 -15.99 32.78
C SER A 44 -43.25 -16.09 31.31
N ARG A 45 -44.26 -15.95 30.44
CA ARG A 45 -44.19 -16.09 28.98
C ARG A 45 -43.15 -15.15 28.35
N PRO A 46 -42.37 -15.60 27.35
CA PRO A 46 -41.46 -14.73 26.62
C PRO A 46 -42.25 -13.76 25.74
N LYS A 47 -42.02 -12.46 25.93
CA LYS A 47 -42.38 -11.44 24.94
C LYS A 47 -41.32 -11.47 23.85
N GLN A 48 -41.76 -11.63 22.60
CA GLN A 48 -40.97 -11.43 21.40
C GLN A 48 -40.28 -10.06 21.48
N SER A 49 -38.96 -10.05 21.61
CA SER A 49 -38.14 -8.88 21.33
C SER A 49 -37.56 -9.05 19.92
N THR A 50 -38.04 -8.19 19.02
CA THR A 50 -37.53 -7.96 17.69
C THR A 50 -36.00 -7.80 17.69
N GLU A 51 -35.33 -8.52 16.79
CA GLU A 51 -33.94 -8.30 16.41
C GLU A 51 -33.71 -6.82 16.11
N ALA A 52 -32.91 -6.17 16.94
CA ALA A 52 -32.35 -4.87 16.63
C ALA A 52 -31.09 -5.11 15.80
N THR A 53 -31.24 -5.10 14.47
CA THR A 53 -30.16 -4.77 13.54
C THR A 53 -29.40 -3.56 14.07
N ARG A 54 -28.13 -3.75 14.44
CA ARG A 54 -27.19 -2.65 14.68
C ARG A 54 -26.99 -1.92 13.35
N SER A 55 -27.86 -0.95 13.09
CA SER A 55 -27.71 0.08 12.07
C SER A 55 -26.39 0.81 12.28
N MET A 56 -25.67 1.08 11.19
CA MET A 56 -24.53 2.00 11.17
C MET A 56 -24.85 3.23 12.02
N ALA A 57 -23.94 3.58 12.93
CA ALA A 57 -24.10 4.75 13.78
C ALA A 57 -24.11 5.99 12.88
N VAL A 58 -25.31 6.53 12.66
CA VAL A 58 -25.49 7.89 12.16
C VAL A 58 -25.02 8.81 13.28
N TYR A 59 -24.01 9.62 12.95
CA TYR A 59 -23.49 10.69 13.78
C TYR A 59 -24.64 11.52 14.36
N THR A 60 -24.90 11.41 15.67
CA THR A 60 -25.88 12.27 16.34
C THR A 60 -25.18 13.52 16.85
N ASP A 61 -25.51 14.61 16.18
CA ASP A 61 -25.03 15.98 16.34
C ASP A 61 -25.13 16.49 17.80
N LYS A 62 -23.97 16.65 18.44
CA LYS A 62 -23.74 17.71 19.42
C LYS A 62 -22.79 18.70 18.75
N SER A 63 -23.29 19.90 18.49
CA SER A 63 -22.58 21.01 17.85
C SER A 63 -21.27 21.35 18.57
N VAL A 64 -20.17 20.78 18.10
CA VAL A 64 -18.82 21.35 18.21
C VAL A 64 -18.67 22.23 16.97
N GLU A 65 -18.16 23.46 17.11
CA GLU A 65 -17.71 24.22 15.93
C GLU A 65 -16.71 23.33 15.17
N GLY A 66 -17.12 22.82 14.00
CA GLY A 66 -16.36 21.78 13.29
C GLY A 66 -14.92 22.19 13.04
N GLY A 67 -13.99 21.25 13.23
CA GLY A 67 -12.57 21.52 13.04
C GLY A 67 -12.19 21.68 11.57
N VAL A 68 -10.92 22.00 11.33
CA VAL A 68 -10.44 22.30 9.98
C VAL A 68 -10.38 21.08 9.08
N THR A 69 -10.21 19.87 9.64
CA THR A 69 -9.97 18.63 8.87
C THR A 69 -11.09 18.33 7.87
N PHE A 70 -12.35 18.44 8.27
CA PHE A 70 -13.50 18.13 7.40
C PHE A 70 -14.19 19.39 6.83
N ALA A 71 -13.60 20.58 7.00
CA ALA A 71 -14.21 21.86 6.63
C ALA A 71 -14.52 22.04 5.13
N ALA A 72 -13.93 21.22 4.26
CA ALA A 72 -14.20 21.19 2.83
C ALA A 72 -15.19 20.09 2.41
N GLN A 73 -15.50 19.12 3.28
CA GLN A 73 -16.22 17.90 2.93
C GLN A 73 -17.58 18.21 2.29
N GLU A 74 -18.37 19.09 2.90
CA GLU A 74 -19.70 19.49 2.39
C GLU A 74 -19.65 20.28 1.06
N LYS A 75 -18.49 20.80 0.67
CA LYS A 75 -18.30 21.59 -0.56
C LYS A 75 -17.85 20.73 -1.74
N LEU A 76 -17.43 19.49 -1.49
CA LEU A 76 -16.97 18.57 -2.53
C LEU A 76 -18.15 18.10 -3.39
N LYS A 77 -17.91 17.99 -4.69
CA LYS A 77 -18.92 17.46 -5.62
C LYS A 77 -19.04 15.95 -5.44
N HIS A 78 -20.25 15.43 -5.59
CA HIS A 78 -20.46 13.98 -5.72
C HIS A 78 -19.70 13.42 -6.92
N LEU A 79 -19.27 12.16 -6.82
CA LEU A 79 -18.62 11.43 -7.91
C LEU A 79 -19.61 11.27 -9.09
N PRO A 80 -19.29 11.77 -10.30
CA PRO A 80 -20.21 11.70 -11.42
C PRO A 80 -20.34 10.27 -11.95
N ILE A 81 -21.55 9.91 -12.39
CA ILE A 81 -21.78 8.70 -13.21
C ILE A 81 -21.55 9.10 -14.68
N PRO A 82 -20.57 8.51 -15.39
CA PRO A 82 -20.34 8.83 -16.80
C PRO A 82 -21.50 8.44 -17.71
N GLU A 83 -21.55 9.02 -18.91
CA GLU A 83 -22.48 8.57 -19.96
C GLU A 83 -22.12 7.15 -20.42
N LEU A 84 -23.16 6.35 -20.69
CA LEU A 84 -23.02 4.92 -20.99
C LEU A 84 -22.24 4.70 -22.30
N GLU A 85 -22.56 5.45 -23.35
CA GLU A 85 -21.90 5.35 -24.66
C GLU A 85 -20.43 5.77 -24.60
N ALA A 86 -20.12 6.79 -23.79
CA ALA A 86 -18.74 7.23 -23.58
C ALA A 86 -17.92 6.14 -22.88
N THR A 87 -18.51 5.51 -21.86
CA THR A 87 -17.92 4.39 -21.12
C THR A 87 -17.67 3.19 -22.03
N ALA A 88 -18.68 2.82 -22.84
CA ALA A 88 -18.61 1.75 -23.82
C ALA A 88 -17.48 1.98 -24.85
N GLN A 89 -17.33 3.20 -25.36
CA GLN A 89 -16.26 3.53 -26.30
C GLN A 89 -14.86 3.44 -25.66
N LYS A 90 -14.72 3.86 -24.40
CA LYS A 90 -13.46 3.74 -23.65
C LYS A 90 -13.10 2.28 -23.38
N TYR A 91 -14.08 1.45 -23.02
CA TYR A 91 -13.92 0.01 -22.85
C TYR A 91 -13.39 -0.68 -24.12
N LEU A 92 -13.99 -0.41 -25.29
CA LEU A 92 -13.47 -0.93 -26.57
C LEU A 92 -12.05 -0.44 -26.85
N THR A 93 -11.77 0.83 -26.55
CA THR A 93 -10.45 1.42 -26.79
C THR A 93 -9.37 0.76 -25.93
N ALA A 94 -9.68 0.44 -24.66
CA ALA A 94 -8.77 -0.25 -23.75
C ALA A 94 -8.52 -1.71 -24.17
N LEU A 95 -9.54 -2.40 -24.70
CA LEU A 95 -9.45 -3.80 -25.10
C LEU A 95 -8.81 -4.04 -26.46
N LYS A 96 -8.96 -3.10 -27.40
CA LYS A 96 -8.45 -3.22 -28.77
C LYS A 96 -6.98 -3.70 -28.86
N PRO A 97 -6.01 -3.15 -28.11
CA PRO A 97 -4.62 -3.63 -28.17
C PRO A 97 -4.38 -4.99 -27.50
N LEU A 98 -5.34 -5.50 -26.72
CA LEU A 98 -5.26 -6.76 -25.96
C LEU A 98 -5.98 -7.92 -26.69
N GLN A 99 -6.68 -7.64 -27.78
CA GLN A 99 -7.53 -8.59 -28.48
C GLN A 99 -7.08 -8.80 -29.93
N SER A 100 -7.28 -10.02 -30.42
CA SER A 100 -7.28 -10.30 -31.85
C SER A 100 -8.44 -9.58 -32.54
N ALA A 101 -8.35 -9.41 -33.87
CA ALA A 101 -9.42 -8.78 -34.64
C ALA A 101 -10.77 -9.50 -34.51
N ARG A 102 -10.75 -10.83 -34.31
CA ARG A 102 -11.95 -11.64 -34.09
C ARG A 102 -12.56 -11.36 -32.71
N GLU A 103 -11.80 -11.55 -31.64
CA GLU A 103 -12.26 -11.27 -30.26
C GLU A 103 -12.81 -9.83 -30.17
N HIS A 104 -12.11 -8.86 -30.76
CA HIS A 104 -12.54 -7.47 -30.72
C HIS A 104 -13.84 -7.21 -31.50
N SER A 105 -14.11 -7.98 -32.57
CA SER A 105 -15.38 -7.91 -33.28
C SER A 105 -16.52 -8.51 -32.47
N GLU A 106 -16.25 -9.61 -31.74
CA GLU A 106 -17.20 -10.26 -30.84
C GLU A 106 -17.56 -9.32 -29.67
N THR A 107 -16.57 -8.71 -29.01
CA THR A 107 -16.79 -7.69 -27.97
C THR A 107 -17.58 -6.49 -28.47
N LYS A 108 -17.32 -6.01 -29.69
CA LYS A 108 -18.11 -4.92 -30.30
C LYS A 108 -19.58 -5.28 -30.45
N GLN A 109 -19.86 -6.52 -30.86
CA GLN A 109 -21.23 -6.98 -30.99
C GLN A 109 -21.91 -7.09 -29.62
N ALA A 110 -21.25 -7.71 -28.64
CA ALA A 110 -21.77 -7.81 -27.27
C ALA A 110 -22.08 -6.43 -26.66
N LEU A 111 -21.23 -5.44 -26.92
CA LEU A 111 -21.43 -4.07 -26.46
C LEU A 111 -22.57 -3.35 -27.20
N GLN A 112 -22.72 -3.57 -28.51
CA GLN A 112 -23.85 -3.01 -29.28
C GLN A 112 -25.18 -3.57 -28.76
N ASP A 113 -25.23 -4.87 -28.49
CA ASP A 113 -26.40 -5.52 -27.92
C ASP A 113 -26.69 -4.98 -26.51
N PHE A 114 -25.65 -4.82 -25.68
CA PHE A 114 -25.78 -4.21 -24.34
C PHE A 114 -26.34 -2.79 -24.39
N LEU A 115 -25.80 -1.91 -25.25
CA LEU A 115 -26.26 -0.53 -25.39
C LEU A 115 -27.71 -0.44 -25.90
N LYS A 116 -28.18 -1.44 -26.66
CA LYS A 116 -29.55 -1.48 -27.19
C LYS A 116 -30.55 -2.08 -26.20
N HIS A 117 -30.09 -2.95 -25.30
CA HIS A 117 -30.95 -3.76 -24.44
C HIS A 117 -30.71 -3.45 -22.95
N ASP A 118 -29.83 -4.20 -22.27
CA ASP A 118 -29.71 -4.17 -20.81
C ASP A 118 -29.08 -2.87 -20.27
N GLY A 119 -28.15 -2.29 -21.03
CA GLY A 119 -27.34 -1.15 -20.62
C GLY A 119 -28.13 0.08 -20.18
N PRO A 120 -29.07 0.61 -20.99
CA PRO A 120 -29.89 1.76 -20.60
C PRO A 120 -30.72 1.51 -19.32
N ALA A 121 -31.25 0.30 -19.15
CA ALA A 121 -32.02 -0.04 -17.95
C ALA A 121 -31.11 -0.10 -16.70
N LEU A 122 -29.92 -0.69 -16.82
CA LEU A 122 -28.94 -0.72 -15.74
C LEU A 122 -28.40 0.68 -15.40
N GLN A 123 -28.19 1.54 -16.41
CA GLN A 123 -27.78 2.93 -16.23
C GLN A 123 -28.79 3.70 -15.37
N GLU A 124 -30.08 3.58 -15.67
CA GLU A 124 -31.13 4.26 -14.90
C GLU A 124 -31.31 3.65 -13.50
N LYS A 125 -31.16 2.33 -13.34
CA LYS A 125 -31.12 1.69 -12.01
C LYS A 125 -29.94 2.21 -11.18
N LEU A 126 -28.75 2.33 -11.77
CA LEU A 126 -27.57 2.86 -11.09
C LEU A 126 -27.75 4.33 -10.68
N LYS A 127 -28.28 5.17 -11.58
CA LYS A 127 -28.63 6.57 -11.26
C LYS A 127 -29.64 6.65 -10.13
N THR A 128 -30.64 5.77 -10.12
CA THR A 128 -31.64 5.70 -9.04
C THR A 128 -30.98 5.29 -7.72
N TYR A 129 -30.15 4.24 -7.73
CA TYR A 129 -29.37 3.80 -6.58
C TYR A 129 -28.47 4.91 -6.02
N ALA A 130 -27.93 5.79 -6.87
CA ALA A 130 -27.02 6.85 -6.46
C ALA A 130 -27.72 8.05 -5.79
N GLN A 131 -29.05 8.19 -5.88
CA GLN A 131 -29.76 9.40 -5.40
C GLN A 131 -29.64 9.62 -3.89
N ASP A 132 -29.55 8.54 -3.10
CA ASP A 132 -29.46 8.58 -1.63
C ASP A 132 -28.05 8.23 -1.12
N LYS A 133 -27.05 8.18 -1.99
CA LYS A 133 -25.68 7.79 -1.66
C LYS A 133 -24.71 8.95 -1.82
N THR A 134 -23.70 8.98 -0.96
CA THR A 134 -22.61 9.96 -1.04
C THR A 134 -21.77 9.77 -2.30
N SER A 135 -21.56 8.52 -2.71
CA SER A 135 -20.86 8.14 -3.93
C SER A 135 -21.49 6.85 -4.47
N TYR A 136 -21.72 6.79 -5.78
CA TYR A 136 -22.39 5.62 -6.40
C TYR A 136 -21.56 4.35 -6.30
N ILE A 137 -20.24 4.47 -6.17
CA ILE A 137 -19.30 3.34 -6.22
C ILE A 137 -18.84 2.87 -4.85
N GLU A 138 -18.91 3.72 -3.82
CA GLU A 138 -18.23 3.48 -2.54
C GLU A 138 -18.64 2.14 -1.91
N GLN A 139 -19.94 1.88 -1.80
CA GLN A 139 -20.42 0.62 -1.21
C GLN A 139 -20.05 -0.59 -2.09
N PHE A 140 -20.25 -0.51 -3.40
CA PHE A 140 -19.87 -1.61 -4.31
C PHE A 140 -18.37 -1.93 -4.25
N TRP A 141 -17.55 -0.90 -4.03
CA TRP A 141 -16.11 -1.03 -3.89
C TRP A 141 -15.72 -1.61 -2.53
N TYR A 142 -16.41 -1.26 -1.44
CA TYR A 142 -16.23 -1.95 -0.16
C TYR A 142 -16.61 -3.42 -0.26
N ASP A 143 -17.78 -3.72 -0.85
CA ASP A 143 -18.28 -5.08 -1.03
C ASP A 143 -17.28 -5.94 -1.82
N SER A 144 -16.57 -5.36 -2.80
CA SER A 144 -15.56 -6.06 -3.61
C SER A 144 -14.40 -6.60 -2.78
N TYR A 145 -13.96 -5.85 -1.77
CA TYR A 145 -12.90 -6.28 -0.86
C TYR A 145 -13.45 -7.19 0.24
N LEU A 146 -14.60 -6.84 0.82
CA LEU A 146 -15.15 -7.49 2.01
C LEU A 146 -15.70 -8.89 1.72
N ASN A 147 -16.22 -9.10 0.52
CA ASN A 147 -16.75 -10.40 0.07
C ASN A 147 -15.68 -11.29 -0.58
N PHE A 148 -14.43 -10.83 -0.63
CA PHE A 148 -13.31 -11.62 -1.13
C PHE A 148 -12.77 -12.55 -0.04
N ASP A 149 -12.83 -13.86 -0.30
CA ASP A 149 -12.49 -14.89 0.69
C ASP A 149 -10.98 -15.14 0.83
N ASN A 150 -10.16 -14.67 -0.11
CA ASN A 150 -8.72 -14.90 -0.05
C ASN A 150 -8.06 -14.19 1.15
N PRO A 151 -6.92 -14.72 1.63
CA PRO A 151 -6.10 -14.04 2.61
C PRO A 151 -5.80 -12.60 2.23
N VAL A 152 -5.85 -11.68 3.19
CA VAL A 152 -5.50 -10.27 2.93
C VAL A 152 -4.00 -10.06 2.76
N VAL A 153 -3.18 -10.90 3.41
CA VAL A 153 -1.72 -10.92 3.22
C VAL A 153 -1.40 -11.30 1.77
N LEU A 154 -0.45 -10.60 1.16
CA LEU A 154 0.00 -10.73 -0.24
C LEU A 154 -1.06 -10.39 -1.31
N ASN A 155 -2.34 -10.71 -1.10
CA ASN A 155 -3.38 -10.44 -2.11
C ASN A 155 -3.98 -9.03 -2.02
N LEU A 156 -3.95 -8.41 -0.83
CA LEU A 156 -4.60 -7.12 -0.60
C LEU A 156 -3.69 -6.09 0.07
N ASN A 157 -3.15 -6.40 1.26
CA ASN A 157 -2.42 -5.43 2.06
C ASN A 157 -1.11 -5.02 1.37
N PRO A 158 -0.89 -3.73 1.07
CA PRO A 158 0.41 -3.22 0.66
C PRO A 158 1.31 -2.91 1.86
N PHE A 159 2.54 -2.49 1.59
CA PHE A 159 3.45 -1.92 2.60
C PHE A 159 4.18 -0.66 2.12
N PHE A 160 4.48 0.24 3.05
CA PHE A 160 5.46 1.30 2.90
C PHE A 160 6.73 0.99 3.68
N LEU A 161 7.90 1.19 3.06
CA LEU A 161 9.18 1.15 3.74
C LEU A 161 9.65 2.59 4.01
N LEU A 162 9.81 2.93 5.28
CA LEU A 162 10.21 4.27 5.70
C LEU A 162 11.71 4.48 5.49
N GLU A 163 12.10 5.71 5.17
CA GLU A 163 13.52 6.11 5.21
C GLU A 163 14.05 6.03 6.64
N ASP A 164 15.34 5.75 6.76
CA ASP A 164 16.03 5.71 8.05
C ASP A 164 16.17 7.10 8.67
N ASP A 165 16.24 7.17 10.00
CA ASP A 165 16.54 8.44 10.66
C ASP A 165 17.93 8.92 10.20
N PRO A 166 18.08 10.19 9.80
CA PRO A 166 19.37 10.77 9.42
C PRO A 166 20.45 10.65 10.51
N THR A 167 20.05 10.42 11.77
CA THR A 167 20.90 10.22 12.94
C THR A 167 21.03 8.72 13.23
N PRO A 168 22.16 8.05 12.90
CA PRO A 168 22.27 6.59 13.02
C PRO A 168 21.99 6.03 14.42
N ALA A 169 22.35 6.77 15.48
CA ALA A 169 22.08 6.36 16.87
C ALA A 169 20.58 6.24 17.19
N ARG A 170 19.70 6.90 16.41
CA ARG A 170 18.24 6.81 16.56
C ARG A 170 17.63 5.64 15.79
N ASN A 171 18.42 4.91 15.01
CA ASN A 171 17.99 3.68 14.34
C ASN A 171 18.16 2.44 15.23
N ASN A 172 18.25 2.61 16.56
CA ASN A 172 18.03 1.51 17.48
C ASN A 172 16.53 1.15 17.50
N GLN A 173 16.18 -0.15 17.52
CA GLN A 173 14.79 -0.62 17.45
C GLN A 173 13.87 0.06 18.47
N VAL A 174 14.23 0.05 19.77
CA VAL A 174 13.35 0.57 20.84
C VAL A 174 13.18 2.07 20.71
N THR A 175 14.27 2.81 20.53
CA THR A 175 14.22 4.27 20.37
C THR A 175 13.41 4.67 19.15
N ARG A 176 13.63 4.01 18.00
CA ARG A 176 12.89 4.30 16.77
C ARG A 176 11.42 3.94 16.89
N ALA A 177 11.11 2.78 17.46
CA ALA A 177 9.73 2.34 17.68
C ALA A 177 8.97 3.30 18.61
N ALA A 178 9.56 3.70 19.74
CA ALA A 178 8.94 4.67 20.65
C ALA A 178 8.71 6.03 19.97
N SER A 179 9.68 6.50 19.18
CA SER A 179 9.53 7.74 18.42
C SER A 179 8.41 7.65 17.38
N LEU A 180 8.32 6.54 16.63
CA LEU A 180 7.26 6.32 15.64
C LEU A 180 5.89 6.22 16.30
N VAL A 181 5.78 5.54 17.44
CA VAL A 181 4.54 5.45 18.24
C VAL A 181 4.08 6.84 18.66
N VAL A 182 4.94 7.64 19.30
CA VAL A 182 4.56 8.98 19.77
C VAL A 182 4.15 9.87 18.60
N SER A 183 4.88 9.84 17.48
CA SER A 183 4.52 10.59 16.28
C SER A 183 3.20 10.12 15.65
N ALA A 184 2.91 8.81 15.68
CA ALA A 184 1.63 8.28 15.24
C ALA A 184 0.48 8.73 16.16
N LEU A 185 0.69 8.78 17.48
CA LEU A 185 -0.31 9.25 18.44
C LEU A 185 -0.63 10.74 18.29
N GLU A 186 0.37 11.57 18.00
CA GLU A 186 0.11 12.99 17.67
C GLU A 186 -0.72 13.13 16.38
N PHE A 187 -0.50 12.27 15.38
CA PHE A 187 -1.36 12.22 14.18
C PHE A 187 -2.79 11.78 14.54
N VAL A 188 -2.96 10.71 15.34
CA VAL A 188 -4.28 10.25 15.84
C VAL A 188 -5.01 11.40 16.53
N ARG A 189 -4.33 12.10 17.44
CA ARG A 189 -4.85 13.26 18.17
C ARG A 189 -5.28 14.37 17.21
N ALA A 190 -4.46 14.70 16.22
CA ALA A 190 -4.79 15.73 15.22
C ALA A 190 -6.03 15.36 14.40
N VAL A 191 -6.21 14.09 14.04
CA VAL A 191 -7.42 13.62 13.35
C VAL A 191 -8.64 13.71 14.27
N ARG A 192 -8.55 13.21 15.50
CA ARG A 192 -9.68 13.19 16.46
C ARG A 192 -10.11 14.58 16.92
N LYS A 193 -9.17 15.52 17.06
CA LYS A 193 -9.45 16.94 17.37
C LYS A 193 -9.83 17.75 16.12
N GLU A 194 -9.89 17.11 14.94
CA GLU A 194 -10.15 17.76 13.65
C GLU A 194 -9.20 18.95 13.35
N GLU A 195 -7.94 18.83 13.80
CA GLU A 195 -6.88 19.82 13.63
C GLU A 195 -5.95 19.51 12.44
N LEU A 196 -6.06 18.31 11.84
CA LEU A 196 -5.28 17.92 10.67
C LEU A 196 -5.64 18.83 9.48
N PRO A 197 -4.66 19.53 8.85
CA PRO A 197 -4.94 20.40 7.71
C PRO A 197 -5.54 19.63 6.52
N PRO A 198 -6.59 20.15 5.85
CA PRO A 198 -7.16 19.55 4.66
C PRO A 198 -6.12 19.29 3.57
N ASP A 199 -6.20 18.11 2.96
CA ASP A 199 -5.41 17.79 1.78
C ASP A 199 -5.89 18.62 0.59
N THR A 200 -4.94 19.14 -0.21
CA THR A 200 -5.27 19.87 -1.44
C THR A 200 -4.34 19.47 -2.59
N VAL A 201 -4.85 19.53 -3.81
CA VAL A 201 -4.06 19.40 -5.05
C VAL A 201 -4.30 20.65 -5.88
N LYS A 202 -3.24 21.43 -6.12
CA LYS A 202 -3.33 22.73 -6.83
C LYS A 202 -4.41 23.66 -6.26
N GLY A 203 -4.55 23.67 -4.94
CA GLY A 203 -5.56 24.47 -4.22
C GLY A 203 -6.98 23.91 -4.24
N GLN A 204 -7.24 22.78 -4.92
CA GLN A 204 -8.52 22.07 -4.83
C GLN A 204 -8.51 21.14 -3.61
N PRO A 205 -9.48 21.27 -2.68
CA PRO A 205 -9.60 20.36 -1.55
C PRO A 205 -9.86 18.91 -1.98
N LEU A 206 -9.32 17.97 -1.20
CA LEU A 206 -9.61 16.55 -1.33
C LEU A 206 -10.54 16.08 -0.20
N CYS A 207 -11.23 14.97 -0.44
CA CYS A 207 -12.04 14.24 0.53
C CYS A 207 -11.16 13.73 1.67
N MET A 208 -11.54 14.06 2.92
CA MET A 208 -10.81 13.66 4.13
C MET A 208 -11.47 12.47 4.85
N TYR A 209 -12.62 11.98 4.38
CA TYR A 209 -13.42 10.96 5.08
C TYR A 209 -12.62 9.70 5.48
N GLN A 210 -11.68 9.24 4.65
CA GLN A 210 -10.89 8.04 4.95
C GLN A 210 -10.02 8.16 6.21
N TYR A 211 -9.63 9.37 6.65
CA TYR A 211 -8.88 9.54 7.90
C TYR A 211 -9.68 9.09 9.11
N SER A 212 -11.02 9.18 9.05
CA SER A 212 -11.88 8.65 10.11
C SER A 212 -11.75 7.14 10.27
N ARG A 213 -11.31 6.40 9.25
CA ARG A 213 -11.20 4.93 9.27
C ARG A 213 -9.78 4.43 9.52
N LEU A 214 -8.81 5.31 9.75
CA LEU A 214 -7.40 4.92 9.81
C LEU A 214 -6.99 4.24 11.13
N PHE A 215 -7.60 4.63 12.25
CA PHE A 215 -7.24 4.17 13.60
C PHE A 215 -8.44 3.67 14.38
N GLY A 216 -8.18 2.74 15.31
CA GLY A 216 -9.24 2.06 16.06
C GLY A 216 -10.09 1.16 15.16
N THR A 217 -9.57 0.82 13.98
CA THR A 217 -10.31 0.12 12.93
C THR A 217 -9.74 -1.27 12.72
N ALA A 218 -10.60 -2.26 12.50
CA ALA A 218 -10.21 -3.61 12.11
C ALA A 218 -11.14 -4.16 11.03
N ARG A 219 -10.60 -5.02 10.15
CA ARG A 219 -11.40 -5.84 9.24
C ARG A 219 -11.77 -7.16 9.91
N VAL A 220 -13.02 -7.30 10.33
CA VAL A 220 -13.50 -8.47 11.06
C VAL A 220 -14.24 -9.40 10.09
N PRO A 221 -13.81 -10.66 9.90
CA PRO A 221 -14.56 -11.63 9.10
C PRO A 221 -15.82 -12.09 9.86
N THR A 222 -16.93 -12.24 9.13
CA THR A 222 -18.20 -12.78 9.63
C THR A 222 -18.73 -13.85 8.66
N GLU A 223 -19.74 -14.60 9.07
CA GLU A 223 -20.40 -15.63 8.24
C GLU A 223 -20.92 -15.05 6.91
N ASN A 224 -21.33 -13.77 6.92
CA ASN A 224 -21.91 -13.08 5.75
C ASN A 224 -20.90 -12.22 4.98
N GLY A 225 -19.60 -12.43 5.18
CA GLY A 225 -18.52 -11.61 4.62
C GLY A 225 -17.85 -10.74 5.67
N CYS A 226 -16.76 -10.07 5.30
CA CYS A 226 -16.05 -9.20 6.24
C CYS A 226 -16.81 -7.89 6.50
N GLN A 227 -16.53 -7.28 7.64
CA GLN A 227 -17.00 -5.93 7.99
C GLN A 227 -15.82 -5.08 8.48
N ILE A 228 -15.95 -3.77 8.33
CA ILE A 228 -15.02 -2.82 8.95
C ILE A 228 -15.64 -2.40 10.27
N GLU A 229 -15.01 -2.78 11.37
CA GLU A 229 -15.37 -2.35 12.71
C GLU A 229 -14.47 -1.21 13.16
N GLN A 230 -15.04 -0.25 13.88
CA GLN A 230 -14.33 0.94 14.35
C GLN A 230 -14.69 1.24 15.80
N ASP A 231 -13.67 1.51 16.61
CA ASP A 231 -13.77 2.09 17.94
C ASP A 231 -13.15 3.50 17.96
N PRO A 232 -13.98 4.57 17.86
CA PRO A 232 -13.50 5.94 17.87
C PRO A 232 -12.95 6.37 19.23
N GLU A 233 -13.31 5.68 20.32
CA GLU A 233 -12.91 6.03 21.69
C GLU A 233 -11.68 5.23 22.18
N SER A 234 -11.12 4.37 21.33
CA SER A 234 -9.95 3.55 21.65
C SER A 234 -8.77 4.38 22.18
N LYS A 235 -8.12 3.90 23.24
CA LYS A 235 -7.01 4.58 23.92
C LYS A 235 -5.71 3.81 23.92
N HIS A 236 -5.71 2.57 23.46
CA HIS A 236 -4.58 1.65 23.57
C HIS A 236 -4.01 1.26 22.21
N ILE A 237 -2.79 0.72 22.26
CA ILE A 237 -2.14 0.05 21.14
C ILE A 237 -1.91 -1.42 21.48
N ILE A 238 -1.77 -2.25 20.44
CA ILE A 238 -1.18 -3.58 20.58
C ILE A 238 0.30 -3.51 20.21
N VAL A 239 1.13 -4.22 20.97
CA VAL A 239 2.52 -4.50 20.62
C VAL A 239 2.69 -6.00 20.46
N MET A 240 3.19 -6.43 19.30
CA MET A 240 3.52 -7.82 19.01
C MET A 240 5.03 -8.03 19.03
N CYS A 241 5.49 -9.00 19.82
CA CYS A 241 6.90 -9.42 19.85
C CYS A 241 6.99 -10.94 19.98
N HIS A 242 7.76 -11.59 19.11
CA HIS A 242 7.90 -13.06 19.07
C HIS A 242 6.53 -13.78 18.97
N GLY A 243 5.55 -13.20 18.27
CA GLY A 243 4.20 -13.76 18.13
C GLY A 243 3.32 -13.62 19.38
N GLN A 244 3.82 -12.98 20.44
CA GLN A 244 3.10 -12.69 21.68
C GLN A 244 2.51 -11.28 21.64
N PHE A 245 1.36 -11.10 22.30
CA PHE A 245 0.58 -9.86 22.27
C PHE A 245 0.66 -9.13 23.61
N TYR A 246 0.84 -7.82 23.54
CA TYR A 246 0.86 -6.93 24.69
C TYR A 246 0.02 -5.70 24.40
N TRP A 247 -0.56 -5.09 25.42
CA TRP A 247 -1.31 -3.84 25.28
C TRP A 247 -1.08 -2.92 26.47
N PHE A 248 -1.27 -1.63 26.25
CA PHE A 248 -1.34 -0.58 27.27
C PHE A 248 -2.01 0.65 26.68
N ASP A 249 -2.66 1.44 27.54
CA ASP A 249 -3.26 2.72 27.19
C ASP A 249 -2.17 3.76 26.91
N VAL A 250 -2.42 4.61 25.93
CA VAL A 250 -1.51 5.66 25.44
C VAL A 250 -2.17 7.03 25.32
N LEU A 251 -3.50 7.09 25.39
CA LEU A 251 -4.31 8.31 25.37
C LEU A 251 -5.27 8.36 26.58
N ASP A 252 -5.63 9.58 26.99
CA ASP A 252 -6.72 9.82 27.94
C ASP A 252 -8.05 10.14 27.24
N ASP A 253 -9.09 10.47 28.03
CA ASP A 253 -10.42 10.89 27.52
C ASP A 253 -10.40 12.16 26.65
N ASN A 254 -9.34 12.98 26.73
CA ASN A 254 -9.19 14.19 25.92
C ASN A 254 -8.35 13.95 24.66
N ASN A 255 -8.04 12.68 24.36
CA ASN A 255 -7.11 12.27 23.30
C ASN A 255 -5.70 12.85 23.48
N ASP A 256 -5.32 13.20 24.70
CA ASP A 256 -3.99 13.66 25.03
C ASP A 256 -3.12 12.47 25.46
N LEU A 257 -1.83 12.53 25.13
CA LEU A 257 -0.87 11.48 25.45
C LEU A 257 -0.72 11.38 26.98
N ILE A 258 -0.61 10.15 27.47
CA ILE A 258 -0.44 9.85 28.91
C ILE A 258 0.96 9.35 29.26
N MET A 259 1.82 9.16 28.26
CA MET A 259 3.19 8.66 28.42
C MET A 259 4.16 9.47 27.57
N SER A 260 5.35 9.75 28.11
CA SER A 260 6.44 10.35 27.32
C SER A 260 7.10 9.30 26.40
N GLU A 261 7.88 9.76 25.41
CA GLU A 261 8.68 8.85 24.56
C GLU A 261 9.62 7.95 25.37
N LYS A 262 10.11 8.44 26.51
CA LYS A 262 10.94 7.66 27.43
C LYS A 262 10.14 6.55 28.11
N ASP A 263 8.93 6.86 28.56
CA ASP A 263 8.06 5.88 29.23
C ASP A 263 7.63 4.79 28.23
N VAL A 264 7.27 5.17 27.00
CA VAL A 264 7.00 4.22 25.91
C VAL A 264 8.24 3.36 25.64
N SER A 265 9.44 3.94 25.58
CA SER A 265 10.69 3.16 25.39
C SER A 265 10.90 2.12 26.50
N ILE A 266 10.60 2.45 27.75
CA ILE A 266 10.68 1.52 28.88
C ILE A 266 9.68 0.38 28.71
N ASN A 267 8.43 0.69 28.33
CA ASN A 267 7.41 -0.32 28.06
C ASN A 267 7.85 -1.26 26.91
N LEU A 268 8.36 -0.71 25.81
CA LEU A 268 8.81 -1.51 24.66
C LEU A 268 10.00 -2.40 25.02
N GLN A 269 10.98 -1.89 25.78
CA GLN A 269 12.10 -2.71 26.25
C GLN A 269 11.61 -3.83 27.19
N THR A 270 10.69 -3.52 28.10
CA THR A 270 10.10 -4.51 29.03
C THR A 270 9.38 -5.62 28.25
N ILE A 271 8.65 -5.26 27.19
CA ILE A 271 7.98 -6.23 26.31
C ILE A 271 9.00 -7.13 25.59
N ILE A 272 10.07 -6.57 25.04
CA ILE A 272 11.14 -7.35 24.39
C ILE A 272 11.77 -8.32 25.39
N ASP A 273 12.09 -7.84 26.58
CA ASP A 273 12.74 -8.63 27.63
C ASP A 273 11.82 -9.76 28.13
N ASP A 274 10.51 -9.51 28.31
CA ASP A 274 9.52 -10.54 28.64
C ASP A 274 9.35 -11.57 27.53
N ALA A 275 9.15 -11.09 26.29
CA ALA A 275 8.90 -11.96 25.15
C ALA A 275 10.08 -12.92 24.91
N ALA A 276 11.31 -12.47 25.18
CA ALA A 276 12.54 -13.26 25.07
C ALA A 276 12.67 -14.36 26.14
N GLN A 277 11.92 -14.31 27.24
CA GLN A 277 11.95 -15.37 28.27
C GLN A 277 11.31 -16.67 27.77
N THR A 278 10.35 -16.57 26.84
CA THR A 278 9.71 -17.73 26.23
C THR A 278 10.56 -18.20 25.04
N PRO A 279 11.01 -19.47 25.00
CA PRO A 279 11.72 -20.00 23.84
C PRO A 279 10.89 -19.79 22.56
N ILE A 280 11.54 -19.34 21.48
CA ILE A 280 10.84 -18.95 20.25
C ILE A 280 9.97 -20.08 19.65
N GLN A 281 10.39 -21.34 19.83
CA GLN A 281 9.65 -22.52 19.41
C GLN A 281 8.36 -22.76 20.22
N ASP A 282 8.35 -22.34 21.49
CA ASP A 282 7.16 -22.42 22.34
C ASP A 282 6.24 -21.22 22.10
N ALA A 283 6.80 -20.03 21.90
CA ALA A 283 6.04 -18.84 21.52
C ALA A 283 5.29 -19.06 20.18
N ALA A 284 5.94 -19.70 19.21
CA ALA A 284 5.34 -20.03 17.91
C ALA A 284 4.06 -20.88 18.01
N LYS A 285 3.94 -21.75 19.03
CA LYS A 285 2.74 -22.61 19.23
C LYS A 285 1.51 -21.79 19.62
N GLY A 286 1.70 -20.62 20.23
CA GLY A 286 0.64 -19.70 20.65
C GLY A 286 0.54 -18.46 19.78
N ALA A 287 1.19 -18.43 18.61
CA ALA A 287 1.25 -17.25 17.74
C ALA A 287 -0.08 -17.04 16.98
N LEU A 288 -1.15 -16.67 17.70
CA LEU A 288 -2.50 -16.48 17.14
C LEU A 288 -2.57 -15.51 15.96
N GLY A 289 -1.59 -14.62 15.83
CA GLY A 289 -1.53 -13.66 14.72
C GLY A 289 -1.59 -14.29 13.35
N VAL A 290 -1.07 -15.52 13.18
CA VAL A 290 -1.12 -16.25 11.90
C VAL A 290 -2.54 -16.53 11.44
N LEU A 291 -3.53 -16.59 12.34
CA LEU A 291 -4.91 -16.86 11.95
C LEU A 291 -5.50 -15.70 11.12
N SER A 292 -4.99 -14.47 11.27
CA SER A 292 -5.37 -13.34 10.41
C SER A 292 -4.94 -13.49 8.93
N THR A 293 -4.13 -14.51 8.62
CA THR A 293 -3.70 -14.86 7.25
C THR A 293 -4.54 -15.95 6.60
N GLU A 294 -5.51 -16.52 7.31
CA GLU A 294 -6.37 -17.56 6.75
C GLU A 294 -7.33 -17.00 5.69
N ASN A 295 -7.90 -17.94 4.93
CA ASN A 295 -9.10 -17.66 4.15
C ASN A 295 -10.17 -17.04 5.05
N ARG A 296 -10.89 -16.02 4.56
CA ARG A 296 -11.79 -15.20 5.39
C ARG A 296 -12.94 -16.01 6.01
N LYS A 297 -13.45 -17.02 5.32
CA LYS A 297 -14.49 -17.93 5.86
C LYS A 297 -13.93 -18.83 6.96
N ILE A 298 -12.72 -19.36 6.77
CA ILE A 298 -12.03 -20.15 7.81
C ILE A 298 -11.75 -19.25 9.02
N TRP A 299 -11.24 -18.04 8.79
CA TRP A 299 -10.93 -17.10 9.86
C TRP A 299 -12.19 -16.66 10.62
N SER A 300 -13.33 -16.48 9.94
CA SER A 300 -14.63 -16.26 10.59
C SER A 300 -14.98 -17.39 11.56
N GLY A 301 -14.93 -18.64 11.11
CA GLY A 301 -15.26 -19.78 11.97
C GLY A 301 -14.32 -19.91 13.18
N LEU A 302 -13.03 -19.60 13.00
CA LEU A 302 -12.07 -19.59 14.10
C LEU A 302 -12.29 -18.43 15.08
N ARG A 303 -12.78 -17.28 14.60
CA ARG A 303 -13.24 -16.21 15.50
C ARG A 303 -14.45 -16.62 16.32
N ASP A 304 -15.40 -17.35 15.73
CA ASP A 304 -16.54 -17.90 16.48
C ASP A 304 -16.07 -18.87 17.57
N VAL A 305 -15.00 -19.65 17.32
CA VAL A 305 -14.38 -20.51 18.35
C VAL A 305 -13.76 -19.66 19.47
N LEU A 306 -13.10 -18.54 19.13
CA LEU A 306 -12.51 -17.63 20.12
C LEU A 306 -13.57 -16.89 20.96
N THR A 307 -14.74 -16.59 20.39
CA THR A 307 -15.78 -15.77 21.01
C THR A 307 -17.02 -16.55 21.46
N ARG A 308 -17.01 -17.89 21.30
CA ARG A 308 -18.14 -18.78 21.58
C ARG A 308 -18.79 -18.54 22.95
N GLU A 309 -17.96 -18.33 23.96
CA GLU A 309 -18.39 -17.95 25.30
C GLU A 309 -18.18 -16.44 25.47
N GLU A 310 -19.28 -15.68 25.43
CA GLU A 310 -19.25 -14.22 25.64
C GLU A 310 -18.66 -13.91 27.03
N GLY A 311 -17.65 -13.05 27.09
CA GLY A 311 -16.92 -12.73 28.32
C GLY A 311 -15.87 -13.77 28.74
N SER A 312 -15.52 -14.72 27.86
CA SER A 312 -14.32 -15.54 28.03
C SER A 312 -13.04 -14.71 27.82
N ASN A 313 -11.93 -15.22 28.35
CA ASN A 313 -10.62 -14.59 28.22
C ASN A 313 -10.22 -14.37 26.74
N ASN A 314 -10.48 -15.34 25.86
CA ASN A 314 -10.21 -15.20 24.42
C ASN A 314 -11.07 -14.12 23.77
N ALA A 315 -12.36 -14.03 24.11
CA ALA A 315 -13.25 -13.00 23.59
C ALA A 315 -12.79 -11.60 24.02
N ASP A 316 -12.40 -11.44 25.28
CA ASP A 316 -11.87 -10.17 25.81
C ASP A 316 -10.54 -9.80 25.14
N CYS A 317 -9.60 -10.74 25.01
CA CYS A 317 -8.34 -10.52 24.31
C CYS A 317 -8.54 -10.08 22.86
N LEU A 318 -9.46 -10.75 22.14
CA LEU A 318 -9.77 -10.42 20.75
C LEU A 318 -10.39 -9.02 20.61
N GLY A 319 -11.31 -8.66 21.52
CA GLY A 319 -11.90 -7.33 21.58
C GLY A 319 -10.87 -6.22 21.81
N ILE A 320 -9.85 -6.47 22.66
CA ILE A 320 -8.73 -5.54 22.87
C ILE A 320 -7.90 -5.40 21.58
N VAL A 321 -7.63 -6.50 20.86
CA VAL A 321 -6.90 -6.43 19.59
C VAL A 321 -7.66 -5.65 18.53
N ASP A 322 -8.96 -5.93 18.37
CA ASP A 322 -9.79 -5.31 17.33
C ASP A 322 -10.01 -3.80 17.56
N SER A 323 -10.19 -3.38 18.81
CA SER A 323 -10.39 -1.97 19.16
C SER A 323 -9.11 -1.12 19.15
N ALA A 324 -7.91 -1.73 19.18
CA ALA A 324 -6.67 -0.96 19.31
C ALA A 324 -6.47 0.07 18.19
N LEU A 325 -5.83 1.20 18.52
CA LEU A 325 -5.54 2.29 17.58
C LEU A 325 -4.79 1.78 16.34
N PHE A 326 -3.72 1.02 16.57
CA PHE A 326 -2.91 0.32 15.58
C PHE A 326 -2.08 -0.77 16.28
N VAL A 327 -1.39 -1.60 15.49
CA VAL A 327 -0.47 -2.63 15.98
C VAL A 327 0.98 -2.18 15.77
N LEU A 328 1.85 -2.40 16.75
CA LEU A 328 3.30 -2.25 16.63
C LEU A 328 3.95 -3.63 16.63
N CYS A 329 4.66 -3.99 15.57
CA CYS A 329 5.38 -5.25 15.46
C CYS A 329 6.88 -5.04 15.68
N LEU A 330 7.41 -5.57 16.79
CA LEU A 330 8.83 -5.57 17.12
C LEU A 330 9.49 -6.84 16.60
N ASP A 331 10.10 -6.73 15.43
CA ASP A 331 10.72 -7.86 14.73
C ASP A 331 12.14 -8.12 15.22
N TYR A 332 12.46 -9.39 15.48
CA TYR A 332 13.78 -9.85 15.92
C TYR A 332 14.76 -10.10 14.77
N THR A 333 14.33 -9.89 13.52
CA THR A 333 15.14 -10.07 12.32
C THR A 333 15.87 -8.79 11.90
N GLU A 334 16.96 -8.96 11.16
CA GLU A 334 17.78 -7.90 10.58
C GLU A 334 17.93 -8.19 9.07
N PRO A 335 16.94 -7.81 8.23
CA PRO A 335 16.97 -8.12 6.80
C PRO A 335 18.22 -7.51 6.14
N VAL A 336 18.93 -8.33 5.36
CA VAL A 336 20.28 -8.02 4.87
C VAL A 336 20.30 -7.14 3.61
N ASP A 337 19.23 -7.17 2.82
CA ASP A 337 19.09 -6.41 1.59
C ASP A 337 17.66 -5.88 1.41
N ALA A 338 17.46 -5.06 0.37
CA ALA A 338 16.18 -4.42 0.11
C ALA A 338 15.09 -5.43 -0.31
N ASP A 339 15.47 -6.53 -0.99
CA ASP A 339 14.53 -7.58 -1.39
C ASP A 339 13.93 -8.26 -0.15
N ALA A 340 14.78 -8.71 0.77
CA ALA A 340 14.39 -9.34 2.02
C ALA A 340 13.62 -8.37 2.92
N LEU A 341 14.01 -7.10 2.94
CA LEU A 341 13.33 -6.08 3.74
C LEU A 341 11.91 -5.81 3.22
N CYS A 342 11.74 -5.67 1.90
CA CYS A 342 10.42 -5.53 1.28
C CYS A 342 9.52 -6.74 1.56
N GLY A 343 10.05 -7.96 1.42
CA GLY A 343 9.32 -9.19 1.78
C GLY A 343 8.91 -9.20 3.26
N ASN A 344 9.81 -8.83 4.17
CA ASN A 344 9.52 -8.78 5.61
C ASN A 344 8.39 -7.79 5.96
N MET A 345 8.33 -6.63 5.29
CA MET A 345 7.28 -5.63 5.51
C MET A 345 5.91 -6.06 4.95
N LEU A 346 5.90 -6.90 3.91
CA LEU A 346 4.66 -7.39 3.32
C LEU A 346 4.11 -8.63 4.04
N CYS A 347 4.92 -9.67 4.20
CA CYS A 347 4.49 -10.99 4.68
C CYS A 347 5.30 -11.55 5.87
N GLY A 348 6.32 -10.82 6.33
CA GLY A 348 7.29 -11.36 7.28
C GLY A 348 8.23 -12.38 6.63
N THR A 349 9.12 -12.95 7.45
CA THR A 349 10.06 -14.00 7.03
C THR A 349 9.50 -15.39 7.32
N SER A 350 9.83 -16.35 6.47
CA SER A 350 9.61 -17.78 6.72
C SER A 350 10.95 -18.41 7.12
N LEU A 351 11.06 -18.90 8.35
CA LEU A 351 12.21 -19.62 8.88
C LEU A 351 11.70 -20.81 9.69
N VAL A 352 11.96 -22.03 9.19
CA VAL A 352 11.59 -23.26 9.90
C VAL A 352 12.80 -23.84 10.62
N GLU A 353 12.72 -23.95 11.95
CA GLU A 353 13.73 -24.61 12.78
C GLU A 353 13.13 -25.84 13.47
N LYS A 354 13.74 -27.01 13.29
CA LYS A 354 13.25 -28.30 13.85
C LYS A 354 11.78 -28.59 13.52
N GLY A 355 11.30 -28.14 12.36
CA GLY A 355 9.93 -28.34 11.92
C GLY A 355 8.91 -27.38 12.54
N VAL A 356 9.35 -26.30 13.18
CA VAL A 356 8.50 -25.22 13.70
C VAL A 356 8.84 -23.93 12.94
N GLN A 357 7.83 -23.26 12.39
CA GLN A 357 7.99 -21.92 11.84
C GLN A 357 8.23 -20.91 12.96
N ILE A 358 9.37 -20.25 12.88
CA ILE A 358 9.85 -19.25 13.83
C ILE A 358 10.24 -17.96 13.11
N GLY A 359 9.75 -17.76 11.88
CA GLY A 359 9.93 -16.53 11.14
C GLY A 359 9.00 -15.43 11.62
N THR A 360 9.32 -14.19 11.26
CA THR A 360 8.55 -13.00 11.64
C THR A 360 7.15 -12.94 11.02
N CYS A 361 6.81 -13.83 10.07
CA CYS A 361 5.45 -14.00 9.57
C CYS A 361 4.44 -14.34 10.68
N THR A 362 4.91 -14.89 11.80
CA THR A 362 4.12 -15.17 13.01
C THR A 362 3.86 -13.94 13.90
N ASN A 363 4.51 -12.81 13.62
CA ASN A 363 4.51 -11.60 14.45
C ASN A 363 3.71 -10.46 13.80
N ARG A 364 2.50 -10.76 13.32
CA ARG A 364 1.65 -9.85 12.53
C ARG A 364 0.17 -10.00 12.89
N TRP A 365 -0.60 -8.94 12.64
CA TRP A 365 -2.06 -8.96 12.65
C TRP A 365 -2.60 -8.21 11.42
N TYR A 366 -2.92 -8.95 10.35
CA TYR A 366 -3.17 -8.35 9.03
C TYR A 366 -4.54 -7.66 8.88
N ASP A 367 -5.43 -7.85 9.84
CA ASP A 367 -6.74 -7.20 9.86
C ASP A 367 -6.66 -5.71 10.28
N LYS A 368 -5.47 -5.16 10.57
CA LYS A 368 -5.26 -3.79 11.08
C LYS A 368 -4.08 -3.08 10.40
N LEU A 369 -4.01 -1.76 10.57
CA LEU A 369 -2.80 -0.98 10.32
C LEU A 369 -1.72 -1.38 11.35
N GLN A 370 -0.53 -1.68 10.85
CA GLN A 370 0.59 -2.10 11.68
C GLN A 370 1.89 -1.37 11.31
N ILE A 371 2.59 -0.86 12.32
CA ILE A 371 3.95 -0.31 12.22
C ILE A 371 4.92 -1.44 12.55
N ILE A 372 5.85 -1.74 11.65
CA ILE A 372 6.81 -2.83 11.81
C ILE A 372 8.19 -2.21 12.03
N VAL A 373 8.92 -2.64 13.07
CA VAL A 373 10.28 -2.18 13.36
C VAL A 373 11.19 -3.38 13.57
N CYS A 374 12.13 -3.56 12.64
CA CYS A 374 13.16 -4.60 12.68
C CYS A 374 14.19 -4.33 13.78
N LYS A 375 14.96 -5.35 14.15
CA LYS A 375 15.98 -5.27 15.21
C LYS A 375 17.09 -4.28 14.89
N ASN A 376 17.42 -4.13 13.60
CA ASN A 376 18.36 -3.11 13.11
C ASN A 376 17.74 -1.70 12.98
N GLY A 377 16.50 -1.53 13.43
CA GLY A 377 15.72 -0.30 13.37
C GLY A 377 15.04 -0.03 12.04
N SER A 378 15.26 -0.79 10.96
CA SER A 378 14.51 -0.58 9.72
C SER A 378 13.01 -0.69 9.96
N ALA A 379 12.24 0.27 9.45
CA ALA A 379 10.82 0.39 9.79
C ALA A 379 9.92 0.51 8.55
N GLY A 380 8.71 -0.02 8.65
CA GLY A 380 7.70 0.05 7.61
C GLY A 380 6.29 0.07 8.17
N ILE A 381 5.31 0.28 7.30
CA ILE A 381 3.89 0.29 7.61
C ILE A 381 3.22 -0.71 6.68
N ASN A 382 2.53 -1.70 7.24
CA ASN A 382 1.61 -2.58 6.51
C ASN A 382 0.19 -2.22 6.91
N PHE A 383 -0.75 -2.20 5.98
CA PHE A 383 -2.11 -1.76 6.29
C PHE A 383 -3.17 -2.51 5.51
N GLU A 384 -4.32 -2.69 6.16
CA GLU A 384 -5.52 -3.23 5.56
C GLU A 384 -6.11 -2.19 4.58
N HIS A 385 -6.32 -2.60 3.32
CA HIS A 385 -6.58 -1.68 2.21
C HIS A 385 -8.06 -1.41 1.95
N THR A 386 -8.97 -2.23 2.51
CA THR A 386 -10.41 -2.12 2.25
C THR A 386 -10.94 -0.73 2.60
N GLY A 387 -10.62 -0.28 3.82
CA GLY A 387 -11.08 0.96 4.46
C GLY A 387 -10.46 2.26 3.92
N VAL A 388 -9.24 2.18 3.38
CA VAL A 388 -8.38 3.35 3.14
C VAL A 388 -7.56 3.17 1.87
N ASP A 389 -7.50 4.20 1.04
CA ASP A 389 -6.62 4.21 -0.13
C ASP A 389 -5.20 4.63 0.26
N GLY A 390 -4.21 4.15 -0.49
CA GLY A 390 -2.79 4.38 -0.20
C GLY A 390 -2.38 5.85 -0.03
N HIS A 391 -3.07 6.81 -0.66
CA HIS A 391 -2.80 8.24 -0.47
C HIS A 391 -3.03 8.70 0.98
N THR A 392 -4.11 8.23 1.61
CA THR A 392 -4.44 8.57 3.01
C THR A 392 -3.37 8.02 3.96
N VAL A 393 -2.90 6.80 3.72
CA VAL A 393 -1.83 6.19 4.53
C VAL A 393 -0.46 6.80 4.21
N LEU A 394 -0.23 7.27 2.98
CA LEU A 394 0.99 7.97 2.59
C LEU A 394 1.12 9.30 3.33
N ARG A 395 0.01 10.03 3.50
CA ARG A 395 -0.03 11.24 4.35
C ARG A 395 0.39 10.92 5.78
N PHE A 396 -0.20 9.89 6.37
CA PHE A 396 0.16 9.42 7.71
C PHE A 396 1.66 9.08 7.82
N ALA A 397 2.18 8.25 6.91
CA ALA A 397 3.59 7.87 6.90
C ALA A 397 4.53 9.09 6.79
N SER A 398 4.17 10.05 5.93
CA SER A 398 4.92 11.28 5.69
C SER A 398 4.96 12.19 6.92
N ASP A 399 3.81 12.41 7.57
CA ASP A 399 3.71 13.29 8.73
C ASP A 399 4.36 12.66 9.96
N VAL A 400 4.20 11.34 10.17
CA VAL A 400 4.91 10.60 11.22
C VAL A 400 6.41 10.72 11.05
N TYR A 401 6.95 10.43 9.86
CA TYR A 401 8.38 10.54 9.60
C TYR A 401 8.88 11.98 9.82
N THR A 402 8.17 12.97 9.26
CA THR A 402 8.56 14.38 9.38
C THR A 402 8.52 14.85 10.84
N ASP A 403 7.53 14.43 11.62
CA ASP A 403 7.43 14.74 13.03
C ASP A 403 8.58 14.13 13.84
N THR A 404 9.00 12.89 13.57
CA THR A 404 10.16 12.29 14.27
C THR A 404 11.46 13.09 14.09
N ILE A 405 11.63 13.73 12.92
CA ILE A 405 12.76 14.61 12.62
C ILE A 405 12.60 15.95 13.36
N LEU A 406 11.43 16.57 13.26
CA LEU A 406 11.16 17.88 13.85
C LEU A 406 11.17 17.84 15.38
N ARG A 407 10.60 16.80 16.00
CA ARG A 407 10.65 16.58 17.46
C ARG A 407 12.08 16.51 17.95
N PHE A 408 12.94 15.76 17.28
CA PHE A 408 14.35 15.70 17.63
C PHE A 408 15.05 17.05 17.45
N ALA A 409 14.80 17.75 16.34
CA ALA A 409 15.33 19.09 16.13
C ALA A 409 14.91 20.05 17.26
N ARG A 410 13.69 19.92 17.82
CA ARG A 410 13.21 20.69 18.98
C ARG A 410 13.98 20.37 20.26
N THR A 411 14.36 19.12 20.48
CA THR A 411 15.18 18.76 21.66
C THR A 411 16.56 19.42 21.66
N ILE A 412 17.12 19.67 20.46
CA ILE A 412 18.40 20.35 20.29
C ILE A 412 18.21 21.87 20.28
N ASN A 413 17.18 22.34 19.59
CA ASN A 413 16.86 23.74 19.40
C ASN A 413 15.36 23.96 19.60
N GLY A 414 14.95 24.44 20.78
CA GLY A 414 13.55 24.61 21.18
C GLY A 414 12.69 25.52 20.28
N GLN A 415 13.29 26.21 19.30
CA GLN A 415 12.58 27.01 18.30
C GLN A 415 12.28 26.26 16.99
N ALA A 416 12.62 24.97 16.86
CA ALA A 416 12.28 24.21 15.67
C ALA A 416 10.74 24.07 15.54
N PRO A 417 10.20 24.11 14.31
CA PRO A 417 8.75 24.14 14.09
C PRO A 417 8.07 22.81 14.46
N THR A 418 6.75 22.85 14.55
CA THR A 418 5.87 21.68 14.71
C THR A 418 4.94 21.54 13.52
N LEU A 419 4.56 20.30 13.20
CA LEU A 419 3.52 20.02 12.20
C LEU A 419 2.13 20.23 12.78
N TRP A 420 1.96 19.96 14.07
CA TRP A 420 0.67 19.93 14.75
C TRP A 420 0.24 21.33 15.18
N ALA A 421 -1.03 21.66 14.95
CA ALA A 421 -1.63 22.94 15.34
C ALA A 421 -1.63 23.14 16.86
N SER A 422 -1.95 22.08 17.60
CA SER A 422 -1.75 22.00 19.04
C SER A 422 -0.89 20.78 19.39
N THR A 423 -0.25 20.81 20.56
CA THR A 423 0.52 19.67 21.08
C THR A 423 -0.15 19.14 22.34
N SER A 424 -0.02 17.84 22.60
CA SER A 424 -0.43 17.30 23.88
C SER A 424 0.37 17.92 25.04
N PRO A 425 -0.24 18.20 26.21
CA PRO A 425 0.51 18.65 27.36
C PRO A 425 1.50 17.57 27.81
N ASP A 426 2.70 17.97 28.24
CA ASP A 426 3.77 17.05 28.63
C ASP A 426 3.30 16.07 29.72
N PRO A 427 3.20 14.75 29.43
CA PRO A 427 2.68 13.77 30.38
C PRO A 427 3.48 13.73 31.68
N ALA A 428 4.79 13.98 31.62
CA ALA A 428 5.66 13.99 32.79
C ALA A 428 5.41 15.16 33.75
N LYS A 429 4.62 16.16 33.33
CA LYS A 429 4.24 17.33 34.12
C LYS A 429 2.78 17.31 34.56
N ARG A 430 2.01 16.30 34.15
CA ARG A 430 0.59 16.16 34.48
C ARG A 430 0.45 15.31 35.74
N ASP A 431 -0.63 15.54 36.49
CA ASP A 431 -1.01 14.68 37.60
C ASP A 431 -1.48 13.32 37.06
N PRO A 432 -0.91 12.17 37.48
CA PRO A 432 -1.37 10.86 37.01
C PRO A 432 -2.86 10.60 37.21
N ASP A 433 -3.46 11.15 38.27
CA ASP A 433 -4.91 11.03 38.52
C ASP A 433 -5.75 11.76 37.45
N SER A 434 -5.15 12.71 36.71
CA SER A 434 -5.81 13.44 35.62
C SER A 434 -5.96 12.63 34.33
N PHE A 435 -5.33 11.47 34.22
CA PHE A 435 -5.42 10.61 33.03
C PHE A 435 -6.71 9.79 32.99
N GLY A 436 -7.47 9.74 34.08
CA GLY A 436 -8.66 8.89 34.21
C GLY A 436 -8.30 7.42 34.46
N GLU A 437 -9.25 6.52 34.18
CA GLU A 437 -9.01 5.08 34.29
C GLU A 437 -8.22 4.57 33.07
N VAL A 438 -6.90 4.51 33.22
CA VAL A 438 -5.95 4.06 32.18
C VAL A 438 -4.95 3.03 32.72
N ASN A 439 -4.50 2.13 31.86
CA ASN A 439 -3.54 1.06 32.15
C ASN A 439 -2.22 1.35 31.41
N THR A 440 -1.28 2.00 32.08
CA THR A 440 0.00 2.41 31.49
C THR A 440 1.09 1.32 31.53
N THR A 441 0.86 0.25 32.30
CA THR A 441 1.77 -0.89 32.38
C THR A 441 1.45 -1.88 31.26
N PRO A 442 2.45 -2.43 30.54
CA PRO A 442 2.19 -3.45 29.54
C PRO A 442 1.52 -4.69 30.14
N HIS A 443 0.38 -5.06 29.56
CA HIS A 443 -0.34 -6.28 29.89
C HIS A 443 -0.17 -7.29 28.76
N LYS A 444 0.29 -8.50 29.08
CA LYS A 444 0.38 -9.60 28.14
C LYS A 444 -1.01 -10.21 27.94
N LEU A 445 -1.42 -10.40 26.69
CA LEU A 445 -2.62 -11.17 26.36
C LEU A 445 -2.25 -12.65 26.30
N GLU A 446 -2.86 -13.44 27.17
CA GLU A 446 -2.70 -14.89 27.22
C GLU A 446 -3.93 -15.55 26.61
N TRP A 447 -3.72 -16.40 25.61
CA TRP A 447 -4.80 -17.07 24.91
C TRP A 447 -5.07 -18.45 25.50
N ASP A 448 -6.34 -18.77 25.71
CA ASP A 448 -6.77 -20.11 26.14
C ASP A 448 -6.72 -21.05 24.93
N MET A 449 -5.58 -21.73 24.78
CA MET A 449 -5.31 -22.63 23.66
C MET A 449 -6.02 -23.98 23.82
N ASN A 450 -7.23 -24.08 23.27
CA ASN A 450 -7.91 -25.37 23.12
C ASN A 450 -7.29 -26.20 21.96
N PRO A 451 -7.61 -27.51 21.86
CA PRO A 451 -7.04 -28.36 20.80
C PRO A 451 -7.37 -27.89 19.38
N GLU A 452 -8.56 -27.31 19.16
CA GLU A 452 -9.01 -26.80 17.86
C GLU A 452 -8.18 -25.60 17.41
N LEU A 453 -7.99 -24.61 18.28
CA LEU A 453 -7.14 -23.44 18.02
C LEU A 453 -5.67 -23.82 17.83
N SER A 454 -5.16 -24.77 18.61
CA SER A 454 -3.79 -25.25 18.49
C SER A 454 -3.52 -25.89 17.11
N VAL A 455 -4.49 -26.65 16.60
CA VAL A 455 -4.43 -27.24 15.26
C VAL A 455 -4.58 -26.16 14.18
N ALA A 456 -5.48 -25.20 14.37
CA ALA A 456 -5.69 -24.10 13.44
C ALA A 456 -4.43 -23.25 13.26
N VAL A 457 -3.75 -22.86 14.34
CA VAL A 457 -2.49 -22.10 14.29
C VAL A 457 -1.45 -22.84 13.47
N ARG A 458 -1.29 -24.15 13.69
CA ARG A 458 -0.34 -24.98 12.93
C ARG A 458 -0.65 -25.00 11.43
N PHE A 459 -1.92 -25.15 11.04
CA PHE A 459 -2.28 -25.18 9.62
C PHE A 459 -2.20 -23.82 8.95
N ALA A 460 -2.61 -22.76 9.65
CA ALA A 460 -2.46 -21.38 9.17
C ALA A 460 -0.99 -21.04 8.95
N GLU A 461 -0.12 -21.44 9.88
CA GLU A 461 1.32 -21.30 9.77
C GLU A 461 1.90 -22.01 8.53
N THR A 462 1.50 -23.26 8.29
CA THR A 462 1.92 -24.02 7.10
C THR A 462 1.45 -23.33 5.80
N ARG A 463 0.19 -22.90 5.73
CA ARG A 463 -0.37 -22.21 4.56
C ARG A 463 0.33 -20.89 4.28
N LEU A 464 0.60 -20.11 5.32
CA LEU A 464 1.33 -18.86 5.21
C LEU A 464 2.77 -19.09 4.72
N ALA A 465 3.45 -20.10 5.25
CA ALA A 465 4.79 -20.47 4.80
C ALA A 465 4.78 -20.83 3.31
N ASP A 466 3.86 -21.70 2.87
CA ASP A 466 3.70 -22.04 1.45
C ASP A 466 3.43 -20.79 0.60
N LEU A 467 2.54 -19.90 1.05
CA LEU A 467 2.22 -18.68 0.32
C LEU A 467 3.44 -17.74 0.20
N ILE A 468 4.28 -17.64 1.24
CA ILE A 468 5.53 -16.86 1.20
C ILE A 468 6.51 -17.48 0.20
N GLU A 469 6.73 -18.80 0.25
CA GLU A 469 7.67 -19.50 -0.65
C GLU A 469 7.22 -19.48 -2.12
N GLN A 470 5.92 -19.28 -2.38
CA GLN A 470 5.39 -19.13 -3.73
C GLN A 470 5.65 -17.73 -4.33
N ASN A 471 5.94 -16.73 -3.50
CA ASN A 471 6.15 -15.35 -3.91
C ASN A 471 7.64 -14.97 -3.96
N GLU A 472 8.03 -14.23 -4.99
CA GLU A 472 9.38 -13.67 -5.14
C GLU A 472 9.33 -12.14 -5.05
N PHE A 473 10.31 -11.55 -4.38
CA PHE A 473 10.50 -10.10 -4.30
C PHE A 473 11.84 -9.69 -4.91
N LYS A 474 11.79 -8.66 -5.76
CA LYS A 474 12.97 -8.02 -6.34
C LYS A 474 12.84 -6.51 -6.38
N THR A 475 13.90 -5.83 -5.98
CA THR A 475 13.98 -4.38 -5.95
C THR A 475 14.96 -3.84 -6.98
N LEU A 476 14.70 -2.63 -7.46
CA LEU A 476 15.60 -1.85 -8.31
C LEU A 476 15.71 -0.43 -7.76
N ASP A 477 16.89 -0.09 -7.23
CA ASP A 477 17.27 1.27 -6.89
C ASP A 477 18.07 1.87 -8.06
N PHE A 478 17.36 2.42 -9.04
CA PHE A 478 17.94 2.99 -10.25
C PHE A 478 18.47 4.40 -10.01
N LYS A 479 19.80 4.53 -9.80
CA LYS A 479 20.47 5.79 -9.39
C LYS A 479 21.05 6.61 -10.56
N HIS A 480 20.69 6.28 -11.79
CA HIS A 480 21.32 6.88 -12.97
C HIS A 480 20.67 8.19 -13.41
N TYR A 481 19.37 8.32 -13.19
CA TYR A 481 18.57 9.53 -13.38
C TYR A 481 17.18 9.34 -12.73
N GLY A 482 16.46 10.45 -12.55
CA GLY A 482 15.07 10.44 -12.09
C GLY A 482 14.22 11.47 -12.82
N LYS A 483 13.26 12.05 -12.10
CA LYS A 483 12.30 13.06 -12.58
C LYS A 483 12.97 14.17 -13.38
N ASN A 484 14.06 14.76 -12.87
CA ASN A 484 14.72 15.90 -13.50
C ASN A 484 15.21 15.62 -14.92
N PHE A 485 15.72 14.41 -15.17
CA PHE A 485 16.14 14.01 -16.51
C PHE A 485 14.94 13.81 -17.44
N MET A 486 13.90 13.11 -16.98
CA MET A 486 12.72 12.79 -17.78
C MET A 486 11.99 14.06 -18.21
N THR A 487 11.79 15.00 -17.28
CA THR A 487 11.19 16.31 -17.57
C THR A 487 12.07 17.14 -18.51
N SER A 488 13.40 17.14 -18.33
CA SER A 488 14.33 17.85 -19.23
C SER A 488 14.32 17.31 -20.67
N MET A 489 13.87 16.07 -20.85
CA MET A 489 13.70 15.43 -22.16
C MET A 489 12.27 15.57 -22.71
N GLY A 490 11.37 16.26 -21.99
CA GLY A 490 10.00 16.55 -22.41
C GLY A 490 9.00 15.41 -22.17
N PHE A 491 9.24 14.57 -21.16
CA PHE A 491 8.33 13.47 -20.78
C PHE A 491 7.70 13.71 -19.41
N SER A 492 6.45 13.26 -19.24
CA SER A 492 5.89 13.00 -17.91
C SER A 492 6.71 11.88 -17.25
N PRO A 493 7.27 12.10 -16.05
CA PRO A 493 7.97 11.07 -15.29
C PRO A 493 7.17 9.78 -15.13
N ASP A 494 5.90 9.89 -14.77
CA ASP A 494 5.05 8.72 -14.51
C ASP A 494 4.80 7.92 -15.80
N ALA A 495 4.28 8.58 -16.84
CA ALA A 495 4.08 7.98 -18.15
C ALA A 495 5.36 7.36 -18.73
N PHE A 496 6.53 7.95 -18.46
CA PHE A 496 7.82 7.39 -18.90
C PHE A 496 8.13 6.06 -18.21
N VAL A 497 7.91 5.98 -16.90
CA VAL A 497 8.15 4.76 -16.11
C VAL A 497 7.10 3.69 -16.45
N GLN A 498 5.84 4.06 -16.64
CA GLN A 498 4.80 3.16 -17.13
C GLN A 498 5.18 2.52 -18.48
N MET A 499 5.68 3.32 -19.43
CA MET A 499 6.17 2.79 -20.70
C MET A 499 7.44 1.94 -20.55
N ALA A 500 8.26 2.18 -19.52
CA ALA A 500 9.39 1.32 -19.20
C ALA A 500 8.94 -0.09 -18.78
N PHE A 501 7.87 -0.21 -18.00
CA PHE A 501 7.28 -1.51 -17.65
C PHE A 501 6.77 -2.24 -18.90
N GLN A 502 6.05 -1.54 -19.78
CA GLN A 502 5.57 -2.12 -21.03
C GLN A 502 6.73 -2.62 -21.91
N ALA A 503 7.79 -1.82 -22.04
CA ALA A 503 8.97 -2.19 -22.83
C ALA A 503 9.73 -3.37 -22.22
N ALA A 504 9.88 -3.42 -20.90
CA ALA A 504 10.54 -4.52 -20.20
C ALA A 504 9.74 -5.83 -20.32
N TYR A 505 8.43 -5.76 -20.13
CA TYR A 505 7.54 -6.92 -20.26
C TYR A 505 7.54 -7.47 -21.68
N TYR A 506 7.37 -6.59 -22.68
CA TYR A 506 7.42 -7.00 -24.09
C TYR A 506 8.78 -7.57 -24.48
N GLY A 507 9.88 -6.99 -23.99
CA GLY A 507 11.23 -7.49 -24.24
C GLY A 507 11.48 -8.89 -23.68
N LEU A 508 10.80 -9.24 -22.59
CA LEU A 508 10.93 -10.54 -21.94
C LEU A 508 9.98 -11.59 -22.54
N TYR A 509 8.74 -11.23 -22.83
CA TYR A 509 7.67 -12.17 -23.18
C TYR A 509 7.19 -12.08 -24.64
N GLY A 510 7.59 -11.04 -25.39
CA GLY A 510 7.21 -10.84 -26.79
C GLY A 510 5.73 -10.50 -27.01
N ARG A 511 5.00 -10.17 -25.93
CA ARG A 511 3.57 -9.84 -25.95
C ARG A 511 3.24 -8.74 -24.96
N VAL A 512 2.06 -8.14 -25.11
CA VAL A 512 1.49 -7.17 -24.16
C VAL A 512 0.35 -7.83 -23.39
N GLU A 513 0.10 -7.35 -22.17
CA GLU A 513 -0.91 -7.91 -21.28
C GLU A 513 -1.61 -6.78 -20.51
N CYS A 514 -2.80 -7.07 -19.96
CA CYS A 514 -3.58 -6.10 -19.21
C CYS A 514 -2.76 -5.48 -18.06
N THR A 515 -2.72 -4.16 -18.04
CA THR A 515 -2.00 -3.36 -17.03
C THR A 515 -2.99 -2.45 -16.31
N TYR A 516 -2.83 -2.33 -14.99
CA TYR A 516 -3.60 -1.45 -14.13
C TYR A 516 -2.68 -0.45 -13.44
N GLU A 517 -3.12 0.79 -13.38
CA GLU A 517 -2.58 1.83 -12.51
C GLU A 517 -3.74 2.62 -11.86
N PRO A 518 -3.70 2.92 -10.55
CA PRO A 518 -4.77 3.69 -9.92
C PRO A 518 -4.66 5.20 -10.22
N ALA A 519 -5.80 5.81 -10.57
CA ALA A 519 -6.00 7.26 -10.51
C ALA A 519 -6.82 7.62 -9.27
N MET A 520 -6.38 8.61 -8.50
CA MET A 520 -7.12 9.09 -7.34
C MET A 520 -8.35 9.92 -7.77
N THR A 521 -9.52 9.66 -7.17
CA THR A 521 -10.74 10.46 -7.40
C THR A 521 -11.19 11.24 -6.16
N LYS A 522 -10.31 11.43 -5.16
CA LYS A 522 -10.58 12.16 -3.91
C LYS A 522 -10.92 13.65 -4.10
N ILE A 523 -10.82 14.22 -5.30
CA ILE A 523 -11.41 15.55 -5.60
C ILE A 523 -12.96 15.54 -5.51
N PHE A 524 -13.56 14.36 -5.50
CA PHE A 524 -14.97 14.14 -5.28
C PHE A 524 -15.25 13.65 -3.86
N LEU A 525 -16.44 13.96 -3.37
CA LEU A 525 -16.95 13.50 -2.09
C LEU A 525 -17.01 11.97 -2.08
N HIS A 526 -16.32 11.35 -1.13
CA HIS A 526 -16.18 9.89 -1.03
C HIS A 526 -15.62 9.23 -2.31
N GLY A 527 -14.80 9.98 -3.05
CA GLY A 527 -14.00 9.44 -4.14
C GLY A 527 -13.00 8.38 -3.62
N ARG A 528 -12.84 7.31 -4.39
CA ARG A 528 -11.86 6.24 -4.18
C ARG A 528 -10.79 6.32 -5.26
N THR A 529 -10.81 5.36 -6.19
CA THR A 529 -9.88 5.25 -7.32
C THR A 529 -10.63 4.93 -8.61
N GLU A 530 -10.05 5.32 -9.73
CA GLU A 530 -10.38 4.84 -11.08
C GLU A 530 -9.16 4.08 -11.66
N ALA A 531 -9.37 3.26 -12.69
CA ALA A 531 -8.31 2.49 -13.35
C ALA A 531 -7.76 3.20 -14.60
N ILE A 532 -6.48 3.53 -14.58
CA ILE A 532 -5.72 3.88 -15.78
C ILE A 532 -5.28 2.57 -16.45
N ARG A 533 -5.62 2.42 -17.72
CA ARG A 533 -5.20 1.27 -18.55
C ARG A 533 -4.00 1.67 -19.41
N SER A 534 -2.79 1.31 -18.96
CA SER A 534 -1.51 1.72 -19.57
C SER A 534 -1.26 1.11 -20.95
N VAL A 535 -1.98 0.04 -21.31
CA VAL A 535 -1.88 -0.57 -22.64
C VAL A 535 -2.83 0.15 -23.61
N SER A 536 -2.26 0.72 -24.67
CA SER A 536 -2.95 1.42 -25.75
C SER A 536 -2.32 1.05 -27.10
N ASP A 537 -2.97 1.40 -28.21
CA ASP A 537 -2.38 1.21 -29.55
C ASP A 537 -1.00 1.91 -29.65
N GLU A 538 -0.85 3.08 -29.03
CA GLU A 538 0.40 3.83 -29.01
C GLU A 538 1.49 3.13 -28.18
N SER A 539 1.15 2.54 -27.02
CA SER A 539 2.14 1.81 -26.23
C SER A 539 2.56 0.51 -26.90
N VAL A 540 1.64 -0.21 -27.55
CA VAL A 540 1.95 -1.38 -28.40
C VAL A 540 2.88 -0.99 -29.54
N ASN A 541 2.55 0.07 -30.28
CA ASN A 541 3.41 0.57 -31.36
C ASN A 541 4.79 0.99 -30.83
N PHE A 542 4.86 1.62 -29.67
CA PHE A 542 6.11 1.98 -29.03
C PHE A 542 6.99 0.77 -28.72
N VAL A 543 6.48 -0.24 -28.01
CA VAL A 543 7.30 -1.40 -27.63
C VAL A 543 7.76 -2.19 -28.85
N GLN A 544 6.90 -2.37 -29.86
CA GLN A 544 7.27 -3.02 -31.13
C GLN A 544 8.34 -2.22 -31.87
N THR A 545 8.19 -0.89 -31.96
CA THR A 545 9.16 0.00 -32.61
C THR A 545 10.51 -0.02 -31.87
N PHE A 546 10.48 -0.04 -30.54
CA PHE A 546 11.67 -0.02 -29.69
C PHE A 546 12.50 -1.28 -29.83
N TRP A 547 11.86 -2.46 -29.86
CA TRP A 547 12.55 -3.75 -29.95
C TRP A 547 12.93 -4.17 -31.37
N ALA A 548 12.32 -3.57 -32.40
CA ALA A 548 12.73 -3.73 -33.78
C ALA A 548 13.99 -2.91 -34.15
N ASP A 549 14.57 -3.21 -35.32
CA ASP A 549 15.72 -2.51 -35.89
C ASP A 549 15.29 -1.19 -36.55
N ASN A 550 14.83 -0.25 -35.73
CA ASN A 550 14.42 1.09 -36.14
C ASN A 550 15.44 2.16 -35.76
N PRO A 551 15.52 3.29 -36.49
CA PRO A 551 16.31 4.45 -36.10
C PRO A 551 15.92 4.99 -34.71
N ALA A 552 16.90 5.51 -33.98
CA ALA A 552 16.73 6.08 -32.64
C ALA A 552 15.64 7.16 -32.60
N GLU A 553 15.56 8.00 -33.63
CA GLU A 553 14.58 9.07 -33.78
C GLU A 553 13.14 8.53 -33.79
N HIS A 554 12.89 7.40 -34.49
CA HIS A 554 11.58 6.76 -34.53
C HIS A 554 11.19 6.15 -33.18
N LYS A 555 12.15 5.54 -32.47
CA LYS A 555 11.93 4.99 -31.12
C LYS A 555 11.51 6.08 -30.13
N VAL A 556 12.16 7.24 -30.17
CA VAL A 556 11.83 8.39 -29.31
C VAL A 556 10.47 8.97 -29.64
N GLU A 557 10.13 9.08 -30.93
CA GLU A 557 8.82 9.59 -31.34
C GLU A 557 7.68 8.66 -30.94
N ALA A 558 7.87 7.34 -31.09
CA ALA A 558 6.88 6.36 -30.63
C ALA A 558 6.70 6.41 -29.10
N LEU A 559 7.80 6.52 -28.34
CA LEU A 559 7.75 6.72 -26.88
C LEU A 559 6.98 7.99 -26.51
N ARG A 560 7.22 9.11 -27.20
CA ARG A 560 6.53 10.40 -26.94
C ARG A 560 5.03 10.28 -27.12
N LYS A 561 4.58 9.63 -28.21
CA LYS A 561 3.16 9.40 -28.46
C LYS A 561 2.53 8.51 -27.39
N ALA A 562 3.21 7.44 -27.01
CA ALA A 562 2.73 6.53 -25.97
C ALA A 562 2.60 7.23 -24.61
N CYS A 563 3.62 8.00 -24.20
CA CYS A 563 3.56 8.79 -22.97
C CYS A 563 2.45 9.86 -23.02
N GLN A 564 2.27 10.54 -24.15
CA GLN A 564 1.21 11.54 -24.29
C GLN A 564 -0.19 10.90 -24.19
N ARG A 565 -0.38 9.69 -24.74
CA ARG A 565 -1.63 8.94 -24.56
C ARG A 565 -1.86 8.60 -23.10
N HIS A 566 -0.84 8.11 -22.39
CA HIS A 566 -0.93 7.79 -20.97
C HIS A 566 -1.34 9.01 -20.12
N VAL A 567 -0.66 10.15 -20.29
CA VAL A 567 -1.00 11.42 -19.63
C VAL A 567 -2.47 11.81 -19.84
N ASN A 568 -2.97 11.62 -21.07
CA ASN A 568 -4.38 11.93 -21.37
C ASN A 568 -5.32 10.97 -20.62
N SER A 569 -5.02 9.67 -20.63
CA SER A 569 -5.78 8.67 -19.87
C SER A 569 -5.79 8.97 -18.37
N THR A 570 -4.65 9.35 -17.78
CA THR A 570 -4.58 9.74 -16.36
C THR A 570 -5.50 10.90 -16.04
N ARG A 571 -5.49 11.96 -16.87
CA ARG A 571 -6.37 13.14 -16.68
C ARG A 571 -7.85 12.80 -16.78
N GLU A 572 -8.22 11.90 -17.68
CA GLU A 572 -9.60 11.41 -17.80
C GLU A 572 -10.01 10.62 -16.55
N CYS A 573 -9.17 9.68 -16.11
CA CYS A 573 -9.45 8.83 -14.95
C CYS A 573 -9.51 9.64 -13.64
N ALA A 574 -8.64 10.63 -13.46
CA ALA A 574 -8.67 11.53 -12.29
C ALA A 574 -9.95 12.38 -12.20
N LYS A 575 -10.64 12.59 -13.33
CA LYS A 575 -11.97 13.23 -13.40
C LYS A 575 -13.12 12.23 -13.19
N ALA A 576 -12.80 10.98 -12.85
CA ALA A 576 -13.75 9.86 -12.77
C ALA A 576 -14.46 9.55 -14.10
N GLU A 577 -13.77 9.79 -15.23
CA GLU A 577 -14.29 9.48 -16.57
C GLU A 577 -13.68 8.19 -17.14
N GLY A 578 -13.10 7.32 -16.31
CA GLY A 578 -12.65 6.00 -16.74
C GLY A 578 -13.83 5.06 -17.05
N CYS A 579 -13.53 3.87 -17.57
CA CYS A 579 -14.58 2.87 -17.86
C CYS A 579 -14.81 1.89 -16.71
N ASP A 580 -13.77 1.58 -15.94
CA ASP A 580 -13.75 0.41 -15.07
C ASP A 580 -14.72 0.51 -13.91
N ARG A 581 -14.71 1.62 -13.15
CA ARG A 581 -15.63 1.77 -12.01
C ARG A 581 -17.09 1.85 -12.44
N HIS A 582 -17.36 2.52 -13.56
CA HIS A 582 -18.72 2.63 -14.05
C HIS A 582 -19.26 1.26 -14.51
N LEU A 583 -18.51 0.50 -15.31
CA LEU A 583 -18.94 -0.83 -15.74
C LEU A 583 -19.05 -1.80 -14.56
N TYR A 584 -18.14 -1.72 -13.58
CA TYR A 584 -18.23 -2.50 -12.35
C TYR A 584 -19.51 -2.17 -11.56
N ALA A 585 -19.87 -0.90 -11.41
CA ALA A 585 -21.11 -0.51 -10.75
C ALA A 585 -22.36 -1.02 -11.50
N LEU A 586 -22.35 -1.00 -12.84
CA LEU A 586 -23.43 -1.58 -13.65
C LEU A 586 -23.53 -3.09 -13.47
N PHE A 587 -22.40 -3.80 -13.41
CA PHE A 587 -22.35 -5.23 -13.13
C PHE A 587 -22.94 -5.54 -11.74
N CYS A 588 -22.51 -4.84 -10.69
CA CYS A 588 -23.05 -5.02 -9.35
C CYS A 588 -24.54 -4.68 -9.26
N THR A 589 -25.00 -3.66 -10.00
CA THR A 589 -26.41 -3.30 -10.10
C THR A 589 -27.22 -4.41 -10.75
N TRP A 590 -26.68 -5.04 -11.80
CA TRP A 590 -27.29 -6.22 -12.41
C TRP A 590 -27.37 -7.39 -11.42
N GLN A 591 -26.26 -7.72 -10.75
CA GLN A 591 -26.21 -8.81 -9.75
C GLN A 591 -27.28 -8.62 -8.66
N ARG A 592 -27.33 -7.44 -8.04
CA ARG A 592 -28.34 -7.13 -7.02
C ARG A 592 -29.77 -7.28 -7.54
N SER A 593 -30.03 -6.92 -8.79
CA SER A 593 -31.35 -7.09 -9.39
C SER A 593 -31.75 -8.54 -9.62
N MET A 594 -30.78 -9.47 -9.72
CA MET A 594 -31.08 -10.91 -9.79
C MET A 594 -31.40 -11.48 -8.41
N ASP A 595 -30.72 -11.01 -7.37
CA ASP A 595 -30.95 -11.45 -5.98
C ASP A 595 -32.33 -11.00 -5.48
N ASP A 596 -32.76 -9.77 -5.81
CA ASP A 596 -34.09 -9.24 -5.44
C ASP A 596 -35.25 -9.99 -6.13
N GLU A 597 -35.01 -10.59 -7.30
CA GLU A 597 -36.00 -11.35 -8.08
C GLU A 597 -36.12 -12.83 -7.63
N LEU A 598 -35.18 -13.32 -6.81
CA LEU A 598 -35.12 -14.71 -6.30
C LEU A 598 -35.19 -14.75 -4.76
N PRO A 599 -36.36 -14.50 -4.13
CA PRO A 599 -36.49 -14.66 -2.69
C PRO A 599 -36.51 -16.15 -2.33
N GLY A 600 -35.34 -16.76 -2.12
CA GLY A 600 -35.26 -18.17 -1.70
C GLY A 600 -33.91 -18.89 -1.69
N SER A 601 -32.78 -18.25 -2.01
CA SER A 601 -31.47 -18.92 -1.91
C SER A 601 -30.40 -18.01 -1.32
N SER A 602 -30.33 -17.97 0.01
CA SER A 602 -29.13 -17.53 0.71
C SER A 602 -28.13 -18.68 0.71
N ASN A 603 -27.29 -18.79 -0.31
CA ASN A 603 -26.06 -19.57 -0.25
C ASN A 603 -24.92 -18.68 -0.77
N GLY A 604 -23.88 -18.57 0.06
CA GLY A 604 -22.78 -17.62 -0.08
C GLY A 604 -22.08 -17.66 -1.45
N TYR A 605 -21.77 -16.46 -1.94
CA TYR A 605 -21.11 -16.21 -3.21
C TYR A 605 -19.61 -16.56 -3.18
N SER A 606 -19.12 -16.98 -4.35
CA SER A 606 -17.72 -16.89 -4.79
C SER A 606 -17.71 -16.01 -6.05
N SER A 607 -16.77 -15.07 -6.14
CA SER A 607 -16.53 -14.27 -7.35
C SER A 607 -16.07 -15.18 -8.51
N PRO A 608 -16.48 -14.92 -9.76
CA PRO A 608 -16.00 -15.68 -10.90
C PRO A 608 -14.60 -15.17 -11.30
N ILE A 609 -13.56 -15.79 -10.75
CA ILE A 609 -12.20 -15.81 -11.36
C ILE A 609 -11.67 -17.25 -11.51
N ASP A 610 -12.33 -18.26 -10.96
CA ASP A 610 -11.93 -19.66 -11.17
C ASP A 610 -12.52 -20.24 -12.45
N ALA A 611 -11.93 -19.85 -13.58
CA ALA A 611 -11.97 -20.66 -14.78
C ALA A 611 -10.53 -20.98 -15.18
N LEU A 612 -9.92 -21.97 -14.52
CA LEU A 612 -8.97 -22.95 -15.08
C LEU A 612 -8.65 -24.05 -14.04
N SER A 613 -9.50 -25.10 -14.05
CA SER A 613 -9.27 -26.50 -13.64
C SER A 613 -8.50 -26.81 -12.33
N GLU A 614 -9.26 -27.07 -11.26
CA GLU A 614 -8.98 -28.23 -10.39
C GLU A 614 -9.84 -29.40 -10.90
N GLN A 615 -9.21 -30.53 -11.24
CA GLN A 615 -9.90 -31.80 -11.43
C GLN A 615 -9.16 -32.88 -10.63
N ASP A 616 -9.75 -33.15 -9.46
CA ASP A 616 -9.93 -34.42 -8.77
C ASP A 616 -8.77 -35.24 -8.13
N VAL A 617 -8.73 -35.07 -6.80
CA VAL A 617 -8.75 -36.01 -5.65
C VAL A 617 -7.75 -37.19 -5.49
N ASN A 618 -7.11 -37.18 -4.31
CA ASN A 618 -6.83 -38.29 -3.38
C ASN A 618 -6.44 -39.67 -3.94
N GLU A 619 -5.18 -40.04 -3.74
CA GLU A 619 -4.85 -41.33 -3.11
C GLU A 619 -3.51 -41.23 -2.36
N SER A 620 -3.54 -41.52 -1.06
CA SER A 620 -2.36 -41.65 -0.22
C SER A 620 -1.82 -43.08 -0.27
N ALA A 621 -0.54 -43.29 -0.60
CA ALA A 621 0.33 -44.28 0.04
C ALA A 621 1.77 -44.26 -0.53
N VAL A 622 2.72 -44.12 0.40
CA VAL A 622 4.13 -44.54 0.42
C VAL A 622 4.64 -45.43 -0.75
N GLY A 623 5.77 -45.02 -1.38
CA GLY A 623 6.71 -45.93 -2.05
C GLY A 623 7.39 -45.39 -3.32
N SER A 624 8.69 -45.12 -3.28
CA SER A 624 9.57 -44.82 -4.43
C SER A 624 9.94 -46.10 -5.25
N PRO A 625 10.81 -46.06 -6.29
CA PRO A 625 10.69 -45.41 -7.61
C PRO A 625 11.05 -46.36 -8.81
N GLY A 626 10.79 -45.95 -10.06
CA GLY A 626 11.38 -46.51 -11.29
C GLY A 626 10.66 -45.99 -12.54
N ARG A 627 11.28 -45.25 -13.47
CA ARG A 627 12.30 -45.56 -14.51
C ARG A 627 11.63 -45.59 -15.91
N ASP A 628 12.24 -44.84 -16.85
CA ASP A 628 12.22 -45.01 -18.31
C ASP A 628 10.88 -44.80 -19.06
N SER A 629 10.64 -43.66 -19.72
CA SER A 629 11.12 -43.25 -21.07
C SER A 629 10.20 -43.66 -22.25
N VAL A 630 10.26 -42.80 -23.28
CA VAL A 630 10.01 -43.00 -24.72
C VAL A 630 8.66 -42.58 -25.35
N LEU A 631 8.84 -41.71 -26.35
CA LEU A 631 7.99 -41.20 -27.43
C LEU A 631 7.33 -42.29 -28.29
N SER A 632 6.14 -42.02 -28.87
CA SER A 632 5.95 -41.88 -30.34
C SER A 632 4.47 -41.86 -30.80
N LEU A 633 4.20 -40.84 -31.61
CA LEU A 633 3.45 -40.79 -32.89
C LEU A 633 2.81 -42.10 -33.43
N ASN A 634 1.51 -42.04 -33.77
CA ASN A 634 0.95 -42.01 -35.14
C ASN A 634 -0.52 -42.48 -35.16
N GLY A 635 -1.33 -41.82 -36.00
CA GLY A 635 -2.76 -42.12 -36.18
C GLY A 635 -3.07 -43.21 -37.20
N ALA A 636 -4.35 -43.57 -37.30
CA ALA A 636 -5.07 -43.93 -38.52
C ALA A 636 -6.55 -44.20 -38.20
N GLU A 637 -7.41 -43.78 -39.13
CA GLU A 637 -8.85 -43.94 -39.19
C GLU A 637 -9.30 -45.41 -39.40
N LEU A 638 -10.53 -45.74 -38.98
CA LEU A 638 -11.55 -46.42 -39.82
C LEU A 638 -12.90 -46.59 -39.09
N GLN A 639 -13.94 -46.00 -39.70
CA GLN A 639 -15.34 -46.44 -39.96
C GLN A 639 -15.78 -47.82 -39.41
N SER A 640 -17.03 -48.14 -39.05
CA SER A 640 -18.37 -47.53 -39.15
C SER A 640 -19.37 -48.47 -38.44
N SER A 641 -20.47 -47.98 -37.89
CA SER A 641 -21.81 -48.57 -38.15
C SER A 641 -22.94 -47.69 -37.64
N SER A 642 -23.84 -47.39 -38.57
CA SER A 642 -25.02 -46.54 -38.54
C SER A 642 -26.23 -47.13 -37.81
N THR A 643 -27.04 -46.27 -37.18
CA THR A 643 -28.51 -46.28 -37.31
C THR A 643 -29.04 -44.86 -37.24
N GLY A 644 -29.56 -44.34 -38.35
CA GLY A 644 -30.19 -43.02 -38.42
C GLY A 644 -31.69 -43.05 -38.12
N ARG A 645 -32.24 -41.87 -37.82
CA ARG A 645 -33.58 -41.42 -38.24
C ARG A 645 -33.71 -39.90 -38.07
N ALA A 646 -34.50 -39.31 -38.95
CA ALA A 646 -34.42 -37.95 -39.43
C ALA A 646 -35.26 -36.91 -38.67
N ARG A 647 -34.84 -35.65 -38.86
CA ARG A 647 -35.57 -34.36 -38.86
C ARG A 647 -37.04 -34.37 -38.42
N GLY A 648 -37.30 -33.63 -37.34
CA GLY A 648 -38.60 -33.05 -37.00
C GLY A 648 -38.41 -31.56 -36.73
N ASP A 649 -38.97 -30.75 -37.62
CA ASP A 649 -39.16 -29.30 -37.50
C ASP A 649 -40.16 -29.04 -36.36
N SER A 650 -39.87 -28.11 -35.45
CA SER A 650 -40.82 -27.67 -34.43
C SER A 650 -40.47 -26.26 -33.98
N THR A 651 -41.02 -25.31 -34.73
CA THR A 651 -41.39 -23.98 -34.25
C THR A 651 -42.17 -24.11 -32.93
N ASN A 652 -41.60 -23.63 -31.83
CA ASN A 652 -42.37 -23.30 -30.64
C ASN A 652 -41.95 -21.91 -30.14
N SER A 653 -42.63 -20.92 -30.70
CA SER A 653 -42.81 -19.62 -30.08
C SER A 653 -43.95 -19.73 -29.06
N ARG A 654 -43.63 -19.54 -27.77
CA ARG A 654 -44.44 -18.76 -26.80
C ARG A 654 -43.84 -18.79 -25.39
N ASN A 655 -43.39 -17.60 -24.98
CA ASN A 655 -43.46 -16.98 -23.66
C ASN A 655 -43.59 -17.86 -22.42
N GLY A 656 -42.58 -17.75 -21.54
CA GLY A 656 -42.69 -18.06 -20.12
C GLY A 656 -41.32 -18.21 -19.46
N ASN A 657 -40.85 -17.14 -18.82
CA ASN A 657 -39.63 -16.96 -18.00
C ASN A 657 -38.42 -16.36 -18.71
N ASN A 658 -38.37 -15.02 -18.78
CA ASN A 658 -37.10 -14.30 -18.72
C ASN A 658 -36.50 -14.55 -17.32
N GLN A 659 -35.78 -15.65 -17.13
CA GLN A 659 -34.62 -15.59 -16.24
C GLN A 659 -33.66 -14.64 -16.94
N ALA A 660 -33.45 -13.46 -16.38
CA ALA A 660 -32.55 -12.48 -16.97
C ALA A 660 -31.13 -13.07 -17.01
N SER A 661 -30.75 -13.57 -18.18
CA SER A 661 -29.40 -14.05 -18.46
C SER A 661 -28.41 -12.91 -18.29
N MET A 662 -27.20 -13.21 -17.83
CA MET A 662 -26.11 -12.24 -17.72
C MET A 662 -25.98 -11.39 -19.00
N PRO A 663 -25.94 -10.05 -18.89
CA PRO A 663 -25.75 -9.17 -20.04
C PRO A 663 -24.50 -9.57 -20.82
N GLN A 664 -24.60 -9.62 -22.14
CA GLN A 664 -23.55 -10.18 -23.01
C GLN A 664 -22.19 -9.49 -22.84
N ILE A 665 -22.17 -8.20 -22.49
CA ILE A 665 -20.92 -7.48 -22.19
C ILE A 665 -20.13 -8.12 -21.03
N PHE A 666 -20.81 -8.63 -20.00
CA PHE A 666 -20.19 -9.23 -18.81
C PHE A 666 -19.87 -10.72 -19.00
N ALA A 667 -20.51 -11.37 -19.98
CA ALA A 667 -20.20 -12.74 -20.39
C ALA A 667 -19.14 -12.82 -21.50
N ASP A 668 -18.75 -11.67 -22.09
CA ASP A 668 -17.76 -11.59 -23.16
C ASP A 668 -16.33 -11.76 -22.62
N SER A 669 -15.48 -12.41 -23.40
CA SER A 669 -14.06 -12.62 -23.05
C SER A 669 -13.26 -11.31 -22.84
N GLY A 670 -13.73 -10.19 -23.40
CA GLY A 670 -13.19 -8.87 -23.13
C GLY A 670 -13.34 -8.45 -21.67
N TRP A 671 -14.44 -8.84 -21.02
CA TRP A 671 -14.68 -8.52 -19.61
C TRP A 671 -13.63 -9.18 -18.73
N ASP A 672 -13.43 -10.49 -18.93
CA ASP A 672 -12.42 -11.26 -18.21
C ASP A 672 -11.01 -10.73 -18.49
N LYS A 673 -10.72 -10.37 -19.75
CA LYS A 673 -9.40 -9.85 -20.15
C LYS A 673 -9.07 -8.51 -19.50
N LEU A 674 -10.04 -7.62 -19.32
CA LEU A 674 -9.82 -6.33 -18.66
C LEU A 674 -9.74 -6.50 -17.13
N ASN A 675 -10.49 -7.45 -16.55
CA ASN A 675 -10.48 -7.71 -15.11
C ASN A 675 -9.30 -8.59 -14.66
N ASN A 676 -8.67 -9.36 -15.55
CA ASN A 676 -7.43 -10.09 -15.26
C ASN A 676 -6.19 -9.20 -15.46
N THR A 677 -5.78 -8.51 -14.40
CA THR A 677 -4.61 -7.63 -14.42
C THR A 677 -3.33 -8.43 -14.26
N ILE A 678 -2.49 -8.48 -15.30
CA ILE A 678 -1.19 -9.16 -15.28
C ILE A 678 -0.09 -8.26 -14.73
N MET A 679 -0.12 -6.96 -15.03
CA MET A 679 0.78 -5.98 -14.41
C MET A 679 -0.04 -4.98 -13.60
N SER A 680 -0.03 -5.15 -12.29
CA SER A 680 -0.62 -4.18 -11.37
C SER A 680 0.48 -3.25 -10.89
N THR A 681 0.29 -1.95 -11.10
CA THR A 681 1.31 -0.94 -10.85
C THR A 681 0.76 0.17 -9.95
N SER A 682 1.60 0.78 -9.13
CA SER A 682 1.21 1.97 -8.36
C SER A 682 2.42 2.82 -7.97
N ASN A 683 2.25 4.14 -8.05
CA ASN A 683 3.25 5.15 -7.69
C ASN A 683 2.97 5.73 -6.29
N CYS A 684 3.99 5.82 -5.44
CA CYS A 684 3.94 6.49 -4.14
C CYS A 684 5.13 7.45 -3.91
N GLY A 685 5.22 8.52 -4.71
CA GLY A 685 6.27 9.53 -4.59
C GLY A 685 6.26 10.31 -3.27
N ASN A 686 7.07 9.94 -2.27
CA ASN A 686 7.27 10.76 -1.06
C ASN A 686 8.70 10.63 -0.48
N PRO A 687 9.35 11.73 -0.05
CA PRO A 687 10.69 11.70 0.55
C PRO A 687 10.83 10.89 1.85
N SER A 688 9.72 10.64 2.56
CA SER A 688 9.69 9.78 3.76
C SER A 688 9.80 8.30 3.44
N LEU A 689 9.62 7.92 2.17
CA LEU A 689 9.60 6.53 1.74
C LEU A 689 10.89 6.15 1.00
N ARG A 690 11.46 5.03 1.45
CA ARG A 690 12.57 4.37 0.77
C ARG A 690 12.06 3.50 -0.38
N GLN A 691 11.03 2.70 -0.11
CA GLN A 691 10.39 1.76 -1.04
C GLN A 691 8.90 1.62 -0.72
N PHE A 692 8.13 1.08 -1.66
CA PHE A 692 6.72 0.73 -1.53
C PHE A 692 6.44 -0.51 -2.37
N GLY A 693 5.56 -1.40 -1.91
CA GLY A 693 5.18 -2.57 -2.67
C GLY A 693 3.91 -3.25 -2.19
N PHE A 694 3.46 -4.23 -2.97
CA PHE A 694 2.29 -5.06 -2.75
C PHE A 694 2.47 -6.37 -3.54
N GLY A 695 1.69 -7.41 -3.24
CA GLY A 695 1.73 -8.67 -3.99
C GLY A 695 1.03 -8.59 -5.35
N PRO A 696 1.20 -9.58 -6.24
CA PRO A 696 0.51 -9.59 -7.52
C PRO A 696 -1.01 -9.78 -7.36
N THR A 697 -1.81 -9.15 -8.21
CA THR A 697 -3.29 -9.25 -8.19
C THR A 697 -3.82 -10.45 -8.97
N SER A 698 -2.96 -11.19 -9.64
CA SER A 698 -3.29 -12.40 -10.42
C SER A 698 -2.21 -13.46 -10.18
N GLY A 699 -2.59 -14.74 -10.30
CA GLY A 699 -1.69 -15.87 -10.05
C GLY A 699 -0.50 -15.93 -11.01
N ASP A 700 -0.62 -15.33 -12.19
CA ASP A 700 0.44 -15.16 -13.18
C ASP A 700 0.86 -13.69 -13.32
N GLY A 701 0.60 -12.83 -12.33
CA GLY A 701 0.86 -11.40 -12.43
C GLY A 701 2.19 -10.91 -11.83
N PHE A 702 2.37 -9.59 -11.92
CA PHE A 702 3.35 -8.79 -11.21
C PHE A 702 2.65 -7.72 -10.37
N GLY A 703 3.07 -7.55 -9.12
CA GLY A 703 2.78 -6.36 -8.31
C GLY A 703 3.99 -5.43 -8.36
N ILE A 704 3.80 -4.19 -8.83
CA ILE A 704 4.89 -3.23 -9.08
C ILE A 704 4.62 -1.94 -8.32
N GLY A 705 5.27 -1.77 -7.17
CA GLY A 705 5.32 -0.50 -6.46
C GLY A 705 6.52 0.31 -6.93
N TYR A 706 6.35 1.61 -7.20
CA TYR A 706 7.47 2.47 -7.60
C TYR A 706 7.40 3.88 -7.01
N ILE A 707 8.57 4.50 -6.90
CA ILE A 707 8.79 5.85 -6.37
C ILE A 707 9.72 6.56 -7.33
N ILE A 708 9.26 7.67 -7.90
CA ILE A 708 10.08 8.53 -8.77
C ILE A 708 10.67 9.65 -7.92
N LYS A 709 11.99 9.63 -7.73
CA LYS A 709 12.75 10.70 -7.04
C LYS A 709 13.37 11.63 -8.09
N ASP A 710 13.89 12.78 -7.66
CA ASP A 710 14.50 13.78 -8.55
C ASP A 710 15.61 13.21 -9.44
N GLU A 711 16.49 12.40 -8.85
CA GLU A 711 17.70 11.85 -9.49
C GLU A 711 17.75 10.32 -9.52
N SER A 712 16.70 9.64 -9.08
CA SER A 712 16.64 8.17 -9.05
C SER A 712 15.20 7.65 -9.16
N ILE A 713 15.06 6.36 -9.42
CA ILE A 713 13.78 5.64 -9.42
C ILE A 713 13.94 4.42 -8.51
N SER A 714 13.03 4.20 -7.57
CA SER A 714 13.00 3.03 -6.70
C SER A 714 11.80 2.18 -7.08
N ILE A 715 12.00 0.88 -7.31
CA ILE A 715 10.97 -0.04 -7.78
C ILE A 715 11.02 -1.32 -6.94
N CYS A 716 9.87 -1.79 -6.48
CA CYS A 716 9.67 -3.08 -5.85
C CYS A 716 8.74 -3.92 -6.73
N VAL A 717 9.21 -5.09 -7.13
CA VAL A 717 8.47 -6.04 -7.97
C VAL A 717 8.23 -7.32 -7.17
N SER A 718 6.98 -7.73 -7.08
CA SER A 718 6.56 -9.02 -6.56
C SER A 718 5.94 -9.86 -7.68
N SER A 719 6.08 -11.19 -7.59
CA SER A 719 5.35 -12.11 -8.46
C SER A 719 5.22 -13.49 -7.82
N LYS A 720 4.32 -14.32 -8.37
CA LYS A 720 4.19 -15.73 -7.99
C LYS A 720 4.86 -16.61 -9.04
N HIS A 721 5.93 -17.31 -8.66
CA HIS A 721 6.69 -18.23 -9.54
C HIS A 721 7.08 -17.71 -10.93
N ARG A 722 7.45 -16.42 -11.08
CA ARG A 722 7.91 -15.86 -12.37
C ARG A 722 9.41 -15.57 -12.37
N GLN A 723 9.93 -15.11 -13.52
CA GLN A 723 11.32 -14.69 -13.64
C GLN A 723 11.50 -13.24 -13.15
N THR A 724 11.13 -12.94 -11.89
CA THR A 724 11.07 -11.56 -11.35
C THR A 724 12.41 -10.85 -11.48
N LYS A 725 13.50 -11.54 -11.11
CA LYS A 725 14.86 -11.02 -11.25
C LYS A 725 15.18 -10.62 -12.70
N ARG A 726 14.81 -11.45 -13.66
CA ARG A 726 15.07 -11.19 -15.08
C ARG A 726 14.22 -10.04 -15.62
N PHE A 727 12.98 -9.90 -15.16
CA PHE A 727 12.14 -8.75 -15.49
C PHE A 727 12.79 -7.45 -15.00
N VAL A 728 13.26 -7.42 -13.75
CA VAL A 728 13.97 -6.27 -13.17
C VAL A 728 15.26 -5.94 -13.94
N ASP A 729 16.07 -6.94 -14.30
CA ASP A 729 17.29 -6.74 -15.10
C ASP A 729 16.99 -6.18 -16.50
N THR A 730 15.88 -6.64 -17.10
CA THR A 730 15.41 -6.17 -18.41
C THR A 730 14.94 -4.71 -18.30
N LEU A 731 14.24 -4.35 -17.22
CA LEU A 731 13.80 -2.99 -16.94
C LEU A 731 14.98 -2.04 -16.74
N GLU A 732 15.97 -2.41 -15.93
CA GLU A 732 17.19 -1.60 -15.76
C GLU A 732 17.92 -1.40 -17.09
N SER A 733 18.07 -2.47 -17.87
CA SER A 733 18.69 -2.42 -19.19
C SER A 733 17.95 -1.48 -20.14
N TYR A 734 16.62 -1.54 -20.16
CA TYR A 734 15.79 -0.62 -20.93
C TYR A 734 15.99 0.83 -20.50
N LEU A 735 15.94 1.14 -19.20
CA LEU A 735 16.11 2.49 -18.66
C LEU A 735 17.48 3.08 -19.03
N LEU A 736 18.54 2.27 -19.00
CA LEU A 736 19.87 2.67 -19.46
C LEU A 736 19.91 2.95 -20.98
N GLU A 737 19.25 2.11 -21.77
CA GLU A 737 19.22 2.23 -23.23
C GLU A 737 18.43 3.46 -23.69
N VAL A 738 17.23 3.65 -23.16
CA VAL A 738 16.38 4.80 -23.53
C VAL A 738 17.08 6.12 -23.19
N ARG A 739 17.81 6.19 -22.08
CA ARG A 739 18.66 7.36 -21.74
C ARG A 739 19.72 7.62 -22.81
N ARG A 740 20.39 6.57 -23.30
CA ARG A 740 21.40 6.69 -24.36
C ARG A 740 20.77 7.21 -25.64
N ILE A 741 19.66 6.61 -26.06
CA ILE A 741 18.90 6.98 -27.26
C ILE A 741 18.50 8.47 -27.18
N LEU A 742 17.88 8.90 -26.09
CA LEU A 742 17.45 10.30 -25.88
C LEU A 742 18.62 11.28 -25.95
N ARG A 743 19.78 10.96 -25.37
CA ARG A 743 20.96 11.83 -25.44
C ARG A 743 21.52 11.96 -26.86
N ILE A 744 21.41 10.92 -27.68
CA ILE A 744 21.87 10.95 -29.07
C ILE A 744 20.93 11.79 -29.92
N THR A 745 19.62 11.58 -29.80
CA THR A 745 18.61 12.30 -30.59
C THR A 745 18.56 13.79 -30.22
N SER A 746 18.66 14.14 -28.93
CA SER A 746 18.64 15.54 -28.48
C SER A 746 19.86 16.34 -28.93
N ARG A 747 21.02 15.70 -29.16
CA ARG A 747 22.23 16.37 -29.69
C ARG A 747 22.14 16.71 -31.17
N ARG A 748 21.35 15.97 -31.94
CA ARG A 748 21.14 16.21 -33.38
C ARG A 748 20.12 17.32 -33.64
N GLY A 749 19.15 17.51 -32.75
CA GLY A 749 18.11 18.55 -32.87
C GLY A 749 18.60 20.00 -32.74
N THR A 750 19.71 20.25 -32.03
CA THR A 750 20.27 21.61 -31.86
C THR A 750 21.27 22.01 -32.95
N GLY A 751 21.49 21.17 -33.98
CA GLY A 751 22.50 21.39 -35.02
C GLY A 751 21.95 21.81 -36.39
N GLY A 752 20.65 22.08 -36.51
CA GLY A 752 19.97 22.18 -37.80
C GLY A 752 19.22 23.49 -38.06
N ALA A 753 19.88 24.65 -37.94
CA ALA A 753 19.52 25.87 -38.67
C ALA A 753 20.61 26.97 -38.51
N GLY A 754 21.31 27.30 -39.60
CA GLY A 754 21.86 28.65 -39.89
C GLY A 754 22.99 29.25 -39.04
N MET A 755 24.20 29.25 -39.60
CA MET A 755 25.29 30.27 -39.49
C MET A 755 25.75 30.81 -38.11
N GLY A 756 27.04 30.62 -37.80
CA GLY A 756 27.78 31.57 -36.96
C GLY A 756 28.91 30.96 -36.13
N ALA A 757 30.13 31.49 -36.29
CA ALA A 757 31.37 30.97 -35.76
C ALA A 757 31.53 30.97 -34.22
N ALA A 758 32.36 30.02 -33.76
CA ALA A 758 33.30 30.12 -32.64
C ALA A 758 32.80 30.57 -31.26
N LYS A 759 32.78 29.61 -30.32
CA LYS A 759 33.46 29.71 -29.01
C LYS A 759 33.56 28.33 -28.37
N GLN A 760 34.74 27.72 -28.47
CA GLN A 760 35.12 26.56 -27.65
C GLN A 760 35.27 27.04 -26.21
N THR A 761 34.38 26.61 -25.31
CA THR A 761 34.53 26.83 -23.88
C THR A 761 35.20 25.62 -23.24
N ARG A 762 36.30 25.92 -22.55
CA ARG A 762 37.26 25.07 -21.85
C ARG A 762 36.61 24.33 -20.67
N ALA A 763 35.78 23.33 -20.96
CA ALA A 763 35.14 22.45 -19.96
C ALA A 763 35.13 20.97 -20.39
N ARG A 764 36.01 20.59 -21.34
CA ARG A 764 36.20 19.21 -21.78
C ARG A 764 37.67 18.85 -21.74
N GLU A 765 38.12 18.43 -20.57
CA GLU A 765 39.34 17.62 -20.44
C GLU A 765 39.36 16.73 -19.19
N LEU A 766 38.38 16.85 -18.28
CA LEU A 766 38.39 16.11 -17.01
C LEU A 766 37.60 14.80 -16.99
N ASP A 767 36.88 14.45 -18.06
CA ASP A 767 35.97 13.28 -18.04
C ASP A 767 36.41 12.10 -18.93
N LEU A 768 37.62 12.17 -19.48
CA LEU A 768 38.21 11.11 -20.31
C LEU A 768 39.40 10.37 -19.64
N GLN A 769 39.68 10.64 -18.36
CA GLN A 769 40.80 10.00 -17.63
C GLN A 769 40.41 9.08 -16.47
N ALA A 770 39.16 8.59 -16.41
CA ALA A 770 38.78 7.56 -15.45
C ALA A 770 38.62 6.18 -16.13
N ARG A 771 39.74 5.56 -16.53
CA ARG A 771 39.77 4.12 -16.86
C ARG A 771 41.16 3.54 -16.55
N PRO A 772 41.29 2.53 -15.67
CA PRO A 772 42.59 1.95 -15.37
C PRO A 772 43.02 0.98 -16.50
N LYS A 773 44.32 1.02 -16.86
CA LYS A 773 45.00 0.00 -17.68
C LYS A 773 46.19 -0.59 -16.91
N PRO A 774 46.58 -1.86 -17.16
CA PRO A 774 47.48 -2.65 -16.31
C PRO A 774 48.98 -2.35 -16.55
N PRO A 775 49.91 -2.85 -15.71
CA PRO A 775 51.22 -2.23 -15.52
C PRO A 775 52.34 -2.85 -16.37
N LYS A 776 53.19 -2.00 -16.96
CA LYS A 776 54.62 -2.18 -17.35
C LYS A 776 55.18 -0.77 -17.53
N GLY A 777 56.36 -0.30 -17.12
CA GLY A 777 57.52 -0.81 -16.41
C GLY A 777 58.64 0.24 -16.61
N ILE A 778 59.21 0.74 -15.50
CA ILE A 778 60.63 1.14 -15.30
C ILE A 778 61.27 2.30 -16.13
N LYS A 779 61.90 3.23 -15.36
CA LYS A 779 63.00 4.21 -15.66
C LYS A 779 62.59 5.49 -16.43
N SER A 780 63.05 6.71 -16.12
CA SER A 780 64.10 7.19 -15.21
C SER A 780 64.06 8.72 -15.05
N ARG A 781 64.44 9.20 -13.85
CA ARG A 781 65.26 10.40 -13.52
C ARG A 781 64.81 11.82 -13.92
N GLY A 782 64.71 12.67 -12.89
CA GLY A 782 65.04 14.12 -12.94
C GLY A 782 64.15 15.01 -12.06
N ARG A 783 64.45 15.14 -10.74
CA ARG A 783 64.80 16.38 -9.99
C ARG A 783 64.29 17.72 -10.58
N LEU A 784 63.92 18.76 -9.84
CA LEU A 784 63.52 19.14 -8.44
C LEU A 784 63.37 20.69 -8.51
N ILE A 785 62.84 21.33 -7.44
CA ILE A 785 62.85 22.78 -7.09
C ILE A 785 61.51 23.49 -7.41
N THR A 786 60.57 23.61 -6.45
CA THR A 786 60.36 24.71 -5.46
C THR A 786 60.17 26.08 -6.11
N ALA A 787 59.29 27.00 -5.70
CA ALA A 787 58.46 27.23 -4.52
C ALA A 787 57.73 28.57 -4.75
N HIS A 788 56.61 28.81 -4.02
CA HIS A 788 56.15 30.09 -3.42
C HIS A 788 56.10 31.37 -4.30
N ASP A 789 55.24 32.36 -4.13
CA ASP A 789 54.11 32.64 -3.26
C ASP A 789 53.40 33.88 -3.84
N ALA A 790 52.12 34.01 -3.51
CA ALA A 790 51.39 35.22 -3.11
C ALA A 790 51.57 36.59 -3.83
N ILE A 791 50.42 37.27 -3.97
CA ILE A 791 50.12 38.66 -3.54
C ILE A 791 49.10 39.32 -4.50
N LYS A 792 48.04 39.81 -3.83
CA LYS A 792 46.82 40.54 -4.23
C LYS A 792 47.11 41.96 -4.83
N PRO A 793 46.16 42.93 -4.82
CA PRO A 793 44.94 43.09 -5.64
C PRO A 793 44.85 44.51 -6.27
N SER A 794 43.94 44.76 -7.24
CA SER A 794 43.37 46.12 -7.42
C SER A 794 42.12 46.19 -8.32
N VAL A 795 41.01 46.58 -7.68
CA VAL A 795 40.03 47.64 -8.03
C VAL A 795 39.70 47.92 -9.51
N ALA A 796 38.42 47.80 -9.89
CA ALA A 796 37.57 48.94 -10.33
C ALA A 796 36.18 48.47 -10.82
N ARG A 797 35.15 49.28 -10.48
CA ARG A 797 33.73 49.13 -10.84
C ARG A 797 33.46 49.58 -12.28
N SER A 798 32.53 48.91 -12.96
CA SER A 798 31.53 49.60 -13.79
C SER A 798 30.24 48.80 -13.86
N SER A 799 29.16 49.43 -13.42
CA SER A 799 27.78 48.99 -13.46
C SER A 799 27.16 49.20 -14.85
N THR A 800 26.61 48.14 -15.44
CA THR A 800 25.53 48.24 -16.44
C THR A 800 24.56 47.09 -16.21
N GLY A 801 23.34 47.46 -15.81
CA GLY A 801 22.25 46.53 -15.58
C GLY A 801 21.74 45.94 -16.89
N THR A 802 21.54 44.63 -16.87
CA THR A 802 20.67 43.91 -17.81
C THR A 802 19.88 42.92 -16.96
N GLN A 803 18.58 43.19 -16.83
CA GLN A 803 17.62 42.29 -16.17
C GLN A 803 17.49 41.03 -17.02
N SER A 804 17.69 39.86 -16.40
CA SER A 804 17.39 38.54 -16.98
C SER A 804 16.02 38.07 -16.45
N PRO A 805 15.09 37.62 -17.30
CA PRO A 805 13.82 37.04 -16.87
C PRO A 805 14.03 35.56 -16.56
N THR A 806 14.04 35.20 -15.29
CA THR A 806 13.95 33.80 -14.84
C THR A 806 13.08 33.72 -13.60
N GLU A 807 11.78 33.85 -13.78
CA GLU A 807 10.78 33.45 -12.76
C GLU A 807 9.62 32.59 -13.33
N GLU A 808 9.64 32.17 -14.61
CA GLU A 808 8.52 31.42 -15.22
C GLU A 808 8.90 30.05 -15.82
N SER A 809 9.70 29.21 -15.14
CA SER A 809 9.98 27.86 -15.69
C SER A 809 9.98 26.69 -14.71
N VAL A 810 9.21 26.80 -13.62
CA VAL A 810 8.88 25.63 -12.79
C VAL A 810 7.41 25.29 -12.96
N THR A 811 7.03 24.89 -14.18
CA THR A 811 5.76 24.20 -14.40
C THR A 811 5.97 22.73 -14.04
N LEU A 812 5.46 22.32 -12.88
CA LEU A 812 5.32 20.91 -12.52
C LEU A 812 4.46 20.20 -13.59
N SER A 813 4.88 19.02 -14.06
CA SER A 813 4.09 18.21 -14.99
C SER A 813 2.77 17.83 -14.34
N GLU A 814 1.65 18.11 -15.02
CA GLU A 814 0.30 17.98 -14.46
C GLU A 814 -0.10 16.55 -14.06
N ASP A 815 0.68 15.54 -14.48
CA ASP A 815 0.43 14.11 -14.33
C ASP A 815 1.01 13.52 -13.03
N ASP A 816 2.08 14.13 -12.48
CA ASP A 816 2.80 13.64 -11.29
C ASP A 816 1.95 13.61 -10.00
N GLU A 817 0.87 14.39 -9.97
CA GLU A 817 -0.07 14.48 -8.84
C GLU A 817 -1.38 13.74 -9.12
N LEU A 818 -1.60 13.28 -10.36
CA LEU A 818 -2.86 12.67 -10.82
C LEU A 818 -2.74 11.16 -11.09
N GLY A 819 -1.54 10.68 -11.47
CA GLY A 819 -1.20 9.26 -11.62
C GLY A 819 -0.60 8.68 -10.34
N GLY A 820 -1.11 7.53 -9.88
CA GLY A 820 -0.77 6.94 -8.58
C GLY A 820 -1.17 7.82 -7.39
N TYR A 821 -0.54 7.60 -6.23
CA TYR A 821 -0.85 8.29 -4.97
C TYR A 821 -0.18 9.66 -4.81
N GLY A 822 0.28 10.27 -5.91
CA GLY A 822 0.69 11.67 -6.01
C GLY A 822 1.93 12.08 -5.20
N PHE A 823 2.73 12.98 -5.77
CA PHE A 823 3.80 13.66 -5.05
C PHE A 823 3.20 14.60 -3.99
N PHE A 824 3.41 14.30 -2.71
CA PHE A 824 3.06 15.24 -1.64
C PHE A 824 4.15 16.31 -1.57
N ASP A 825 3.80 17.58 -1.81
CA ASP A 825 4.66 18.69 -1.41
C ASP A 825 4.72 18.69 0.12
N ALA A 826 5.75 18.05 0.69
CA ALA A 826 6.19 18.27 2.07
C ALA A 826 6.78 19.69 2.21
N GLY A 827 6.08 20.67 1.64
CA GLY A 827 6.41 22.07 1.60
C GLY A 827 6.62 22.63 2.99
N MET A 828 6.12 21.98 4.05
CA MET A 828 6.42 22.36 5.42
C MET A 828 7.89 22.20 5.82
N LEU A 829 8.61 21.15 5.38
CA LEU A 829 10.03 21.02 5.73
C LEU A 829 10.88 22.01 4.91
N LEU A 830 10.59 22.18 3.62
CA LEU A 830 11.30 23.13 2.77
C LEU A 830 10.94 24.59 3.10
N GLN A 831 9.69 24.90 3.46
CA GLN A 831 9.24 26.20 3.96
C GLN A 831 9.76 26.46 5.38
N ALA A 832 9.83 25.46 6.25
CA ALA A 832 10.50 25.60 7.56
C ALA A 832 11.99 25.92 7.40
N LEU A 833 12.65 25.26 6.44
CA LEU A 833 14.05 25.51 6.12
C LEU A 833 14.24 26.85 5.36
N LYS A 834 13.27 27.30 4.56
CA LYS A 834 13.26 28.62 3.87
C LYS A 834 12.91 29.79 4.80
N ALA A 835 11.99 29.61 5.74
CA ALA A 835 11.62 30.59 6.79
C ALA A 835 12.81 30.90 7.70
N ARG A 836 13.78 29.99 7.78
CA ARG A 836 15.10 30.21 8.40
C ARG A 836 15.96 31.27 7.69
N GLY A 837 15.61 31.68 6.47
CA GLY A 837 16.28 32.71 5.69
C GLY A 837 15.55 34.05 5.63
N GLU A 838 14.27 34.11 6.00
CA GLU A 838 13.42 35.29 5.82
C GLU A 838 13.09 36.02 7.14
N ASN A 839 13.29 35.39 8.31
CA ASN A 839 13.13 36.03 9.62
C ASN A 839 14.39 36.77 10.11
N MET A 840 15.00 37.58 9.25
CA MET A 840 15.86 38.69 9.70
C MET A 840 15.33 39.98 9.08
N ASP A 841 14.73 40.80 9.95
CA ASP A 841 14.26 42.16 9.66
C ASP A 841 15.36 42.99 8.95
N PRO A 842 15.04 43.86 7.97
CA PRO A 842 16.03 44.50 7.09
C PRO A 842 16.66 45.70 7.79
N GLY A 843 17.49 45.44 8.80
CA GLY A 843 18.37 46.42 9.44
C GLY A 843 19.76 46.38 8.80
N GLU A 844 20.26 47.55 8.41
CA GLU A 844 21.55 47.82 7.77
C GLU A 844 22.71 46.90 8.22
N THR A 845 23.08 45.92 7.40
CA THR A 845 24.29 45.12 7.60
C THR A 845 25.24 45.28 6.41
N LYS A 846 26.51 45.57 6.73
CA LYS A 846 27.53 46.01 5.78
C LYS A 846 27.85 44.91 4.76
N PRO A 847 28.25 45.28 3.51
CA PRO A 847 28.54 44.33 2.43
C PRO A 847 29.57 43.23 2.73
N SER A 848 30.36 43.37 3.81
CA SER A 848 31.36 42.39 4.26
C SER A 848 30.75 41.14 4.93
N GLU A 849 29.54 41.21 5.51
CA GLU A 849 28.93 40.06 6.21
C GLU A 849 28.19 39.12 5.25
N ARG A 850 27.57 39.65 4.18
CA ARG A 850 26.97 38.82 3.10
C ARG A 850 28.01 37.95 2.38
N ALA A 851 29.24 38.43 2.22
CA ALA A 851 30.33 37.66 1.63
C ALA A 851 30.81 36.52 2.54
N ALA A 852 30.78 36.71 3.87
CA ALA A 852 31.12 35.67 4.84
C ALA A 852 30.06 34.57 4.94
N VAL A 853 28.78 34.91 4.79
CA VAL A 853 27.66 33.95 4.76
C VAL A 853 27.66 33.12 3.46
N GLN A 854 28.01 33.72 2.32
CA GLN A 854 28.18 32.98 1.06
C GLN A 854 29.43 32.08 1.05
N ALA A 855 30.50 32.45 1.75
CA ALA A 855 31.66 31.58 1.94
C ALA A 855 31.33 30.36 2.83
N ARG A 856 30.53 30.55 3.91
CA ARG A 856 30.06 29.45 4.79
C ARG A 856 29.09 28.48 4.10
N ARG A 857 28.27 28.94 3.15
CA ARG A 857 27.40 28.07 2.33
C ARG A 857 28.17 27.10 1.41
N ARG A 858 29.47 27.33 1.15
CA ARG A 858 30.30 26.44 0.32
C ARG A 858 31.09 25.38 1.09
N GLU A 859 31.09 25.40 2.42
CA GLU A 859 31.90 24.47 3.23
C GLU A 859 31.10 23.35 3.92
N ILE A 860 29.77 23.37 3.89
CA ILE A 860 28.96 22.28 4.45
C ILE A 860 28.69 21.27 3.32
N GLY A 861 29.54 20.26 3.20
CA GLY A 861 29.40 19.19 2.20
C GLY A 861 30.67 18.45 1.78
N LYS A 862 31.79 18.52 2.51
CA LYS A 862 32.94 17.65 2.25
C LYS A 862 33.03 16.52 3.27
N LYS A 863 32.99 15.28 2.78
CA LYS A 863 33.42 14.06 3.49
C LYS A 863 34.75 14.33 4.20
N LEU A 864 34.76 14.24 5.53
CA LEU A 864 35.97 14.18 6.33
C LEU A 864 36.75 12.90 5.98
N ARG A 865 38.08 13.03 5.85
CA ARG A 865 38.96 11.91 5.47
C ARG A 865 39.43 11.16 6.72
N LEU A 866 39.56 9.85 6.55
CA LEU A 866 39.87 8.81 7.54
C LEU A 866 41.27 8.90 8.21
N ILE A 867 41.93 10.06 8.21
CA ILE A 867 43.27 10.23 8.82
C ILE A 867 43.29 11.11 10.08
N ASP A 868 42.13 11.65 10.46
CA ASP A 868 41.99 12.48 11.67
C ASP A 868 41.15 11.78 12.76
N TYR A 869 41.33 10.46 12.91
CA TYR A 869 40.96 9.74 14.13
C TYR A 869 42.12 9.75 15.12
#